data_AF-A0A940PYZ7-F1
#
_entry.id   AF-A0A940PYZ7-F1
#
_cell.length_a   1.000
_cell.length_b   1.000
_cell.length_c   1.000
_cell.angle_alpha   90.00
_cell.angle_beta   90.00
_cell.angle_gamma   90.00
#
_symmetry.space_group_name_H-M   'P 1'
#
loop_
_entity.id
_entity.type
_entity.pdbx_description
1 polymer ?
#
loop_
_entity_poly.entity_id
_entity_poly.type
_entity_poly.pdbx_seq_one_letter_code
_entity_poly.pdbx_strand_id
1 'polypeptide(L)'
;MKKIYFICLLTLLNIAESMAADMLVFGQPSSERKHQFTASFSEIYDGASGETARRLLPRKGDDWQGGSMAFTMAVDPVAQNYFSVRLNGSEADDCVVMLFAEGKQVGYRHLGDYDLLHRGNKGEPCLGKFYYVTLPLPKSMTTGKKQIHLELRGYGNTWDYGATFDRYQHAMKTPTIGFYRAYTHTEKFFRPDKRERQGEDLLAKAPLRTNPGREILDDIKQKLSERINGLLRRQGNLGQQDVWLLADAYGVSWTPAYRNPLVVRKIVAAIDAFCDRYAQQPDIIYKDGSVYNSDWMTTALLARSVRALWNELADSLSNTERHKRWVKLMRASVEYGVTHRRQYTNQSMIIDMASYENNRALMLFAPADAWPEYQLLQYLYESLGMAPWSGAAQSDGTQKWPLGHNYWQLTARGLTKELGYVGYYGEVTDWVCHIYKATCLPGIPSSGDAKIRQQLLHIAAARYPFRYPAIDGDGYRCMRAETLVGWRDGNHYPGDIMYGDRGTAWDSNPIMTATLTADPQAIAIARQSVDDGQIWNILAIKMREMGNIRVAQSLLHVPDDYKALMLGDNTADVPGLPMATNAPDYLFADEEDGVVALKHGDERLYVSLYWRARMGINRLCKIHHITPTMERVANVFVDDVRFSPSGMTYTRPDRNNMEFVHYREFYPDVRSAHAGEQLPIAKIPEGISFKPGQENVYAGKADYYRLDYGPYILCMNCAADKPVDVSIPKGYIPLATTAQQGLTAAGHTLPPRSTIVFVKR
;
A
#
# COMPACT_ATOMS: atom_id res chain seq x y z
N MET A 1 0.44 -45.72 68.07
CA MET A 1 1.22 -45.47 66.84
C MET A 1 0.35 -44.71 65.85
N LYS A 2 0.61 -43.41 65.67
CA LYS A 2 -0.07 -42.50 64.74
C LYS A 2 0.54 -42.66 63.34
N LYS A 3 -0.26 -42.82 62.29
CA LYS A 3 0.18 -42.59 60.90
C LYS A 3 -0.53 -41.34 60.38
N ILE A 4 0.30 -40.40 59.97
CA ILE A 4 0.02 -39.01 59.61
C ILE A 4 -0.23 -38.94 58.10
N TYR A 5 -1.25 -38.16 57.72
CA TYR A 5 -1.56 -37.71 56.37
C TYR A 5 -0.41 -36.89 55.77
N PHE A 6 -0.08 -37.11 54.50
CA PHE A 6 0.60 -36.08 53.70
C PHE A 6 -0.16 -35.90 52.38
N ILE A 7 -0.86 -34.76 52.32
CA ILE A 7 -1.51 -34.20 51.15
C ILE A 7 -0.40 -33.60 50.28
N CYS A 8 -0.20 -34.13 49.07
CA CYS A 8 0.64 -33.47 48.08
C CYS A 8 -0.10 -32.27 47.50
N LEU A 9 0.42 -31.08 47.79
CA LEU A 9 0.05 -29.79 47.25
C LEU A 9 0.10 -29.84 45.70
N LEU A 10 -1.05 -29.72 45.05
CA LEU A 10 -1.12 -29.30 43.65
C LEU A 10 -0.61 -27.87 43.57
N THR A 11 0.55 -27.69 42.94
CA THR A 11 1.02 -26.38 42.49
C THR A 11 0.07 -25.87 41.42
N LEU A 12 -0.86 -25.00 41.83
CA LEU A 12 -1.56 -24.08 40.95
C LEU A 12 -0.49 -23.27 40.19
N LEU A 13 -0.30 -23.58 38.91
CA LEU A 13 0.31 -22.66 37.97
C LEU A 13 -0.54 -21.39 37.99
N ASN A 14 -0.02 -20.34 38.62
CA ASN A 14 -0.57 -18.99 38.51
C ASN A 14 -0.57 -18.63 37.02
N ILE A 15 -1.72 -18.79 36.37
CA ILE A 15 -2.06 -18.03 35.19
C ILE A 15 -2.22 -16.60 35.69
N ALA A 16 -1.15 -15.83 35.69
CA ALA A 16 -1.28 -14.38 35.78
C ALA A 16 -1.93 -13.93 34.47
N GLU A 17 -3.27 -13.91 34.44
CA GLU A 17 -4.03 -13.20 33.41
C GLU A 17 -3.70 -11.71 33.60
N SER A 18 -2.75 -11.16 32.84
CA SER A 18 -2.50 -9.72 32.84
C SER A 18 -3.65 -9.02 32.09
N MET A 19 -4.62 -8.55 32.88
CA MET A 19 -5.72 -7.69 32.44
C MET A 19 -5.22 -6.28 32.11
N ALA A 20 -6.02 -5.51 31.37
CA ALA A 20 -5.81 -4.07 31.20
C ALA A 20 -5.57 -3.39 32.56
N ALA A 21 -4.61 -2.46 32.62
CA ALA A 21 -4.31 -1.69 33.81
C ALA A 21 -5.50 -0.79 34.21
N ASP A 22 -6.26 -0.31 33.22
CA ASP A 22 -7.53 0.38 33.41
C ASP A 22 -8.45 0.21 32.18
N MET A 23 -9.74 0.41 32.38
CA MET A 23 -10.76 0.32 31.32
C MET A 23 -11.87 1.34 31.53
N LEU A 24 -12.11 2.15 30.50
CA LEU A 24 -13.26 3.04 30.38
C LEU A 24 -14.27 2.45 29.40
N VAL A 25 -15.53 2.30 29.84
CA VAL A 25 -16.68 1.99 28.99
C VAL A 25 -17.41 3.28 28.64
N PHE A 26 -17.44 3.64 27.36
CA PHE A 26 -18.11 4.86 26.89
C PHE A 26 -19.64 4.68 26.90
N GLY A 27 -20.35 5.73 27.25
CA GLY A 27 -21.80 5.74 27.45
C GLY A 27 -22.27 5.18 28.80
N GLN A 28 -21.35 4.66 29.63
CA GLN A 28 -21.68 4.09 30.93
C GLN A 28 -21.40 5.11 32.06
N PRO A 29 -22.42 5.64 32.75
CA PRO A 29 -22.25 6.79 33.67
C PRO A 29 -21.29 6.56 34.84
N SER A 30 -21.25 5.35 35.41
CA SER A 30 -20.37 5.04 36.54
C SER A 30 -18.90 4.89 36.11
N SER A 31 -18.66 4.30 34.94
CA SER A 31 -17.35 4.18 34.33
C SER A 31 -16.83 5.56 33.95
N GLU A 32 -17.65 6.38 33.29
CA GLU A 32 -17.28 7.75 32.91
C GLU A 32 -16.94 8.60 34.12
N ARG A 33 -17.74 8.53 35.20
CA ARG A 33 -17.45 9.24 36.44
C ARG A 33 -16.13 8.80 37.08
N LYS A 34 -15.83 7.49 37.09
CA LYS A 34 -14.56 6.94 37.61
C LYS A 34 -13.35 7.55 36.89
N HIS A 35 -13.45 7.81 35.60
CA HIS A 35 -12.36 8.32 34.76
C HIS A 35 -12.40 9.83 34.55
N GLN A 36 -13.19 10.57 35.35
CA GLN A 36 -13.32 12.03 35.24
C GLN A 36 -13.67 12.46 33.79
N PHE A 37 -14.51 11.65 33.13
CA PHE A 37 -14.81 11.83 31.72
C PHE A 37 -15.54 13.14 31.48
N THR A 38 -15.08 13.88 30.48
CA THR A 38 -15.73 15.08 29.97
C THR A 38 -15.79 15.00 28.45
N ALA A 39 -16.80 15.59 27.85
CA ALA A 39 -16.93 15.62 26.41
C ALA A 39 -17.55 16.93 25.92
N SER A 40 -17.20 17.30 24.70
CA SER A 40 -17.78 18.42 23.97
C SER A 40 -18.15 17.94 22.57
N PHE A 41 -19.33 18.31 22.08
CA PHE A 41 -19.89 17.81 20.81
C PHE A 41 -19.74 16.28 20.66
N SER A 42 -20.30 15.54 21.61
CA SER A 42 -20.34 14.09 21.60
C SER A 42 -21.72 13.62 22.02
N GLU A 43 -22.14 12.47 21.51
CA GLU A 43 -23.38 11.81 21.92
C GLU A 43 -23.15 10.35 22.31
N ILE A 44 -24.06 9.84 23.13
CA ILE A 44 -24.19 8.42 23.45
C ILE A 44 -25.23 7.85 22.49
N TYR A 45 -24.98 6.66 21.95
CA TYR A 45 -25.95 5.93 21.14
C TYR A 45 -25.88 4.42 21.41
N ASP A 46 -26.95 3.71 21.04
CA ASP A 46 -27.02 2.26 21.07
C ASP A 46 -26.27 1.70 19.87
N GLY A 47 -25.13 1.06 20.14
CA GLY A 47 -24.23 0.50 19.14
C GLY A 47 -24.46 -0.99 18.87
N ALA A 48 -23.44 -1.60 18.27
CA ALA A 48 -23.42 -3.02 17.98
C ALA A 48 -23.61 -3.88 19.23
N SER A 49 -24.27 -5.03 19.05
CA SER A 49 -24.55 -6.00 20.11
C SER A 49 -25.32 -5.43 21.31
N GLY A 50 -26.05 -4.32 21.15
CA GLY A 50 -26.79 -3.66 22.23
C GLY A 50 -25.89 -3.06 23.31
N GLU A 51 -24.65 -2.74 22.97
CA GLU A 51 -23.72 -2.01 23.85
C GLU A 51 -23.77 -0.52 23.56
N THR A 52 -23.66 0.30 24.61
CA THR A 52 -23.55 1.75 24.45
C THR A 52 -22.19 2.13 23.87
N ALA A 53 -22.17 3.14 23.01
CA ALA A 53 -20.94 3.76 22.50
C ALA A 53 -21.07 5.27 22.52
N ARG A 54 -19.93 5.96 22.35
CA ARG A 54 -19.89 7.39 22.07
C ARG A 54 -19.29 7.67 20.71
N ARG A 55 -19.76 8.73 20.06
CA ARG A 55 -19.12 9.29 18.87
C ARG A 55 -18.92 10.79 19.00
N LEU A 56 -18.00 11.33 18.22
CA LEU A 56 -17.71 12.76 18.14
C LEU A 56 -18.54 13.38 17.01
N LEU A 57 -19.08 14.57 17.24
CA LEU A 57 -19.97 15.28 16.34
C LEU A 57 -19.26 16.48 15.67
N PRO A 58 -19.72 16.88 14.48
CA PRO A 58 -19.39 18.18 13.90
C PRO A 58 -19.71 19.34 14.85
N ARG A 59 -18.89 20.39 14.79
CA ARG A 59 -19.23 21.68 15.39
C ARG A 59 -20.14 22.48 14.45
N LYS A 60 -20.79 23.52 14.98
CA LYS A 60 -21.59 24.45 14.15
C LYS A 60 -20.65 25.31 13.29
N GLY A 61 -21.05 25.58 12.04
CA GLY A 61 -20.40 26.56 11.16
C GLY A 61 -19.29 26.02 10.25
N ASP A 62 -19.39 24.77 9.78
CA ASP A 62 -18.41 24.14 8.87
C ASP A 62 -16.95 24.19 9.37
N ASP A 63 -16.75 23.96 10.67
CA ASP A 63 -15.42 23.86 11.27
C ASP A 63 -14.73 22.54 10.89
N TRP A 64 -13.43 22.58 10.66
CA TRP A 64 -12.59 21.38 10.47
C TRP A 64 -12.39 20.60 11.76
N GLN A 65 -12.60 21.24 12.91
CA GLN A 65 -12.61 20.61 14.22
C GLN A 65 -14.00 20.06 14.57
N GLY A 66 -14.00 18.86 15.14
CA GLY A 66 -15.18 18.24 15.73
C GLY A 66 -15.19 18.32 17.26
N GLY A 67 -15.95 17.40 17.84
CA GLY A 67 -15.98 17.17 19.27
C GLY A 67 -14.71 16.56 19.85
N SER A 68 -14.69 16.48 21.18
CA SER A 68 -13.66 15.80 21.93
C SER A 68 -14.20 15.05 23.14
N MET A 69 -13.42 14.07 23.61
CA MET A 69 -13.68 13.25 24.79
C MET A 69 -12.38 13.18 25.60
N ALA A 70 -12.38 13.72 26.82
CA ALA A 70 -11.21 13.75 27.69
C ALA A 70 -11.47 12.93 28.98
N PHE A 71 -10.47 12.19 29.42
CA PHE A 71 -10.58 11.27 30.56
C PHE A 71 -9.20 10.97 31.17
N THR A 72 -9.19 10.47 32.40
CA THR A 72 -7.97 10.10 33.13
C THR A 72 -7.94 8.59 33.32
N MET A 73 -6.83 7.94 32.94
CA MET A 73 -6.66 6.48 33.06
C MET A 73 -5.43 6.13 33.89
N ALA A 74 -5.46 4.99 34.59
CA ALA A 74 -4.29 4.48 35.28
C ALA A 74 -3.19 4.02 34.30
N VAL A 75 -1.92 4.18 34.67
CA VAL A 75 -0.76 3.73 33.89
C VAL A 75 0.31 3.15 34.81
N ASP A 76 1.16 2.30 34.24
CA ASP A 76 2.34 1.81 34.92
C ASP A 76 3.48 2.85 34.84
N PRO A 77 4.06 3.28 35.99
CA PRO A 77 5.12 4.29 36.00
C PRO A 77 6.46 3.82 35.42
N VAL A 78 6.67 2.52 35.24
CA VAL A 78 7.96 1.90 34.89
C VAL A 78 7.90 1.17 33.56
N ALA A 79 6.82 0.45 33.25
CA ALA A 79 6.67 -0.28 32.01
C ALA A 79 6.29 0.62 30.82
N GLN A 80 6.48 0.13 29.60
CA GLN A 80 5.91 0.76 28.41
C GLN A 80 4.39 0.60 28.44
N ASN A 81 3.64 1.70 28.34
CA ASN A 81 2.18 1.66 28.31
C ASN A 81 1.69 1.76 26.86
N TYR A 82 0.55 1.14 26.60
CA TYR A 82 -0.20 1.17 25.35
C TYR A 82 -1.62 1.64 25.65
N PHE A 83 -2.20 2.35 24.68
CA PHE A 83 -3.60 2.73 24.67
C PHE A 83 -4.30 1.91 23.59
N SER A 84 -5.37 1.21 23.96
CA SER A 84 -6.22 0.49 23.02
C SER A 84 -7.64 1.05 23.03
N VAL A 85 -8.27 1.09 21.86
CA VAL A 85 -9.68 1.45 21.69
C VAL A 85 -10.42 0.37 20.95
N ARG A 86 -11.67 0.11 21.37
CA ARG A 86 -12.59 -0.81 20.70
C ARG A 86 -13.56 -0.05 19.79
N LEU A 87 -13.62 -0.48 18.53
CA LEU A 87 -14.39 0.14 17.45
C LEU A 87 -15.27 -0.90 16.75
N ASN A 88 -16.40 -0.46 16.17
CA ASN A 88 -17.30 -1.33 15.42
C ASN A 88 -16.87 -1.45 13.96
N GLY A 89 -16.69 -2.68 13.49
CA GLY A 89 -16.29 -2.99 12.12
C GLY A 89 -17.39 -2.87 11.08
N SER A 90 -18.65 -2.73 11.51
CA SER A 90 -19.81 -2.46 10.66
C SER A 90 -20.15 -0.97 10.56
N GLU A 91 -19.22 -0.08 10.92
CA GLU A 91 -19.40 1.36 10.81
C GLU A 91 -18.31 1.96 9.93
N ALA A 92 -18.67 3.03 9.23
CA ALA A 92 -17.79 3.77 8.34
C ALA A 92 -17.99 5.28 8.53
N ASP A 93 -16.88 6.02 8.42
CA ASP A 93 -16.87 7.47 8.36
C ASP A 93 -15.70 7.93 7.46
N ASP A 94 -15.57 9.23 7.26
CA ASP A 94 -14.43 9.88 6.63
C ASP A 94 -13.58 10.73 7.61
N CYS A 95 -13.92 10.71 8.90
CA CYS A 95 -13.35 11.58 9.91
C CYS A 95 -11.92 11.17 10.32
N VAL A 96 -11.16 12.11 10.88
CA VAL A 96 -9.87 11.83 11.51
C VAL A 96 -10.03 11.99 13.02
N VAL A 97 -9.54 11.04 13.81
CA VAL A 97 -9.45 11.14 15.26
C VAL A 97 -8.01 11.01 15.71
N MET A 98 -7.54 12.00 16.45
CA MET A 98 -6.21 12.02 17.06
C MET A 98 -6.32 11.73 18.55
N LEU A 99 -5.35 10.97 19.07
CA LEU A 99 -5.12 10.82 20.50
C LEU A 99 -4.22 11.96 20.99
N PHE A 100 -4.58 12.55 22.12
CA PHE A 100 -3.76 13.49 22.87
C PHE A 100 -3.44 12.92 24.24
N ALA A 101 -2.20 13.09 24.68
CA ALA A 101 -1.72 12.73 26.00
C ALA A 101 -1.12 13.98 26.66
N GLU A 102 -1.64 14.36 27.83
CA GLU A 102 -1.18 15.54 28.57
C GLU A 102 -1.20 16.83 27.71
N GLY A 103 -2.24 16.98 26.88
CA GLY A 103 -2.42 18.10 25.96
C GLY A 103 -1.56 18.06 24.69
N LYS A 104 -0.74 17.01 24.48
CA LYS A 104 0.12 16.86 23.29
C LYS A 104 -0.37 15.76 22.36
N GLN A 105 -0.26 15.96 21.06
CA GLN A 105 -0.71 15.00 20.06
C GLN A 105 0.20 13.77 20.01
N VAL A 106 -0.39 12.58 20.06
CA VAL A 106 0.28 11.31 19.79
C VAL A 106 0.23 11.03 18.29
N GLY A 107 1.39 10.74 17.71
CA GLY A 107 1.53 10.49 16.28
C GLY A 107 1.34 11.69 15.35
N TYR A 108 1.39 11.39 14.05
CA TYR A 108 1.32 12.37 12.97
C TYR A 108 0.04 12.20 12.19
N ARG A 109 -0.42 13.29 11.58
CA ARG A 109 -1.60 13.25 10.73
C ARG A 109 -1.33 12.52 9.43
N HIS A 110 -0.13 12.59 8.85
CA HIS A 110 0.17 11.94 7.57
C HIS A 110 1.57 11.30 7.53
N LEU A 111 1.61 10.01 7.17
CA LEU A 111 2.82 9.20 6.95
C LEU A 111 3.87 9.25 8.08
N GLY A 112 3.43 9.39 9.34
CA GLY A 112 4.31 9.29 10.50
C GLY A 112 4.52 7.87 10.99
N ASP A 113 5.56 7.65 11.77
CA ASP A 113 5.87 6.34 12.34
C ASP A 113 4.96 5.94 13.51
N TYR A 114 4.50 6.91 14.29
CA TYR A 114 3.32 6.76 15.13
C TYR A 114 2.07 7.13 14.33
N ASP A 115 1.18 6.17 14.17
CA ASP A 115 -0.10 6.39 13.50
C ASP A 115 -1.03 7.23 14.37
N LEU A 116 -1.97 7.88 13.71
CA LEU A 116 -3.15 8.47 14.35
C LEU A 116 -4.15 7.39 14.79
N LEU A 117 -5.07 7.74 15.69
CA LEU A 117 -5.94 6.75 16.33
C LEU A 117 -6.98 6.16 15.36
N HIS A 118 -7.64 7.02 14.57
CA HIS A 118 -8.62 6.58 13.59
C HIS A 118 -8.58 7.49 12.38
N ARG A 119 -8.37 6.90 11.20
CA ARG A 119 -8.49 7.57 9.91
C ARG A 119 -9.73 6.99 9.26
N GLY A 120 -10.62 7.84 8.77
CA GLY A 120 -11.90 7.39 8.25
C GLY A 120 -11.77 6.28 7.22
N ASN A 121 -12.49 5.19 7.48
CA ASN A 121 -12.37 3.96 6.72
C ASN A 121 -13.16 4.01 5.40
N LYS A 122 -14.09 4.96 5.23
CA LYS A 122 -14.97 5.16 4.06
C LYS A 122 -15.84 3.96 3.64
N GLY A 123 -15.64 2.81 4.27
CA GLY A 123 -16.39 1.58 4.16
C GLY A 123 -16.18 0.76 5.43
N GLU A 124 -17.03 -0.25 5.61
CA GLU A 124 -17.06 -1.10 6.81
C GLU A 124 -15.82 -2.02 6.80
N PRO A 125 -14.87 -1.87 7.75
CA PRO A 125 -13.60 -2.56 7.66
C PRO A 125 -13.71 -4.07 7.90
N CYS A 126 -14.58 -4.47 8.83
CA CYS A 126 -14.73 -5.86 9.24
C CYS A 126 -16.18 -6.12 9.69
N LEU A 127 -17.09 -6.23 8.71
CA LEU A 127 -18.53 -6.39 8.92
C LEU A 127 -18.86 -7.47 9.96
N GLY A 128 -19.67 -7.10 10.95
CA GLY A 128 -20.14 -7.98 12.02
C GLY A 128 -19.14 -8.23 13.15
N LYS A 129 -17.96 -7.59 13.10
CA LYS A 129 -16.89 -7.75 14.09
C LYS A 129 -16.54 -6.43 14.77
N PHE A 130 -15.92 -6.54 15.93
CA PHE A 130 -15.20 -5.42 16.53
C PHE A 130 -13.73 -5.48 16.10
N TYR A 131 -13.11 -4.32 16.00
CA TYR A 131 -11.66 -4.22 15.86
C TYR A 131 -11.07 -3.31 16.92
N TYR A 132 -9.81 -3.57 17.23
CA TYR A 132 -9.07 -2.86 18.26
C TYR A 132 -7.90 -2.12 17.65
N VAL A 133 -7.78 -0.83 17.94
CA VAL A 133 -6.60 -0.03 17.56
C VAL A 133 -5.73 0.17 18.79
N THR A 134 -4.46 -0.20 18.72
CA THR A 134 -3.48 -0.06 19.80
C THR A 134 -2.35 0.89 19.39
N LEU A 135 -2.09 1.92 20.20
CA LEU A 135 -0.97 2.85 20.05
C LEU A 135 -0.08 2.84 21.31
N PRO A 136 1.25 2.99 21.17
CA PRO A 136 2.12 3.16 22.33
C PRO A 136 1.93 4.57 22.90
N LEU A 137 1.81 4.68 24.23
CA LEU A 137 1.87 5.97 24.89
C LEU A 137 3.34 6.41 25.03
N PRO A 138 3.68 7.68 24.74
CA PRO A 138 5.05 8.16 24.88
C PRO A 138 5.59 7.88 26.29
N LYS A 139 6.78 7.27 26.36
CA LYS A 139 7.36 6.85 27.62
C LYS A 139 7.66 8.04 28.55
N SER A 140 8.02 9.18 27.96
CA SER A 140 8.24 10.46 28.64
C SER A 140 6.99 10.99 29.36
N MET A 141 5.78 10.61 28.92
CA MET A 141 4.52 11.09 29.50
C MET A 141 4.00 10.21 30.63
N THR A 142 4.46 8.95 30.72
CA THR A 142 3.99 7.95 31.69
C THR A 142 5.00 7.64 32.79
N THR A 143 6.30 7.86 32.53
CA THR A 143 7.37 7.52 33.50
C THR A 143 7.17 8.26 34.82
N GLY A 144 7.14 7.50 35.93
CA GLY A 144 6.94 8.04 37.28
C GLY A 144 5.49 8.44 37.61
N LYS A 145 4.54 8.29 36.67
CA LYS A 145 3.12 8.59 36.89
C LYS A 145 2.30 7.32 37.09
N LYS A 146 1.23 7.43 37.90
CA LYS A 146 0.23 6.36 38.09
C LYS A 146 -1.04 6.59 37.27
N GLN A 147 -1.22 7.79 36.76
CA GLN A 147 -2.37 8.20 35.95
C GLN A 147 -1.89 9.12 34.83
N ILE A 148 -2.63 9.14 33.72
CA ILE A 148 -2.38 10.01 32.58
C ILE A 148 -3.70 10.63 32.12
N HIS A 149 -3.65 11.90 31.73
CA HIS A 149 -4.77 12.56 31.07
C HIS A 149 -4.72 12.30 29.56
N LEU A 150 -5.81 11.76 29.02
CA LEU A 150 -5.97 11.45 27.60
C LEU A 150 -7.18 12.18 27.02
N GLU A 151 -7.09 12.53 25.75
CA GLU A 151 -8.19 13.14 25.01
C GLU A 151 -8.25 12.61 23.57
N LEU A 152 -9.46 12.28 23.11
CA LEU A 152 -9.75 11.99 21.70
C LEU A 152 -10.33 13.25 21.07
N ARG A 153 -9.77 13.69 19.95
CA ARG A 153 -10.27 14.87 19.20
C ARG A 153 -10.62 14.50 17.77
N GLY A 154 -11.84 14.83 17.35
CA GLY A 154 -12.36 14.58 16.01
C GLY A 154 -12.07 15.74 15.06
N TYR A 155 -11.85 15.42 13.79
CA TYR A 155 -11.56 16.35 12.72
C TYR A 155 -12.19 15.87 11.42
N GLY A 156 -12.39 16.80 10.48
CA GLY A 156 -12.77 16.44 9.11
C GLY A 156 -11.65 15.69 8.39
N ASN A 157 -11.99 15.12 7.24
CA ASN A 157 -11.06 14.34 6.44
C ASN A 157 -9.91 15.22 5.90
N THR A 158 -8.85 14.55 5.42
CA THR A 158 -7.70 15.21 4.81
C THR A 158 -7.51 14.78 3.36
N TRP A 159 -7.10 15.72 2.50
CA TRP A 159 -6.54 15.44 1.17
C TRP A 159 -5.02 15.60 1.22
N ASP A 160 -4.30 14.48 1.31
CA ASP A 160 -2.86 14.44 1.58
C ASP A 160 -1.99 15.27 0.61
N TYR A 161 -2.46 15.53 -0.61
CA TYR A 161 -1.76 16.32 -1.63
C TYR A 161 -2.10 17.82 -1.59
N GLY A 162 -2.94 18.27 -0.66
CA GLY A 162 -3.26 19.68 -0.47
C GLY A 162 -2.05 20.51 -0.04
N ALA A 163 -1.56 21.38 -0.94
CA ALA A 163 -0.40 22.23 -0.68
C ALA A 163 -0.68 23.41 0.28
N THR A 164 -1.95 23.69 0.56
CA THR A 164 -2.42 24.74 1.49
C THR A 164 -3.33 24.09 2.54
N PHE A 165 -3.57 24.79 3.67
CA PHE A 165 -4.45 24.30 4.72
C PHE A 165 -5.84 23.93 4.19
N ASP A 166 -6.53 24.84 3.51
CA ASP A 166 -7.91 24.63 3.01
C ASP A 166 -8.02 23.50 1.99
N ARG A 167 -6.95 23.26 1.22
CA ARG A 167 -6.89 22.11 0.31
C ARG A 167 -6.62 20.82 1.08
N TYR A 168 -5.85 20.88 2.17
CA TYR A 168 -5.45 19.70 2.93
C TYR A 168 -6.51 19.26 3.94
N GLN A 169 -7.03 20.16 4.76
CA GLN A 169 -7.93 19.87 5.88
C GLN A 169 -9.32 20.39 5.55
N HIS A 170 -10.31 19.49 5.61
CA HIS A 170 -11.70 19.84 5.34
C HIS A 170 -12.54 19.91 6.62
N ALA A 171 -13.72 20.50 6.49
CA ALA A 171 -14.75 20.54 7.54
C ALA A 171 -15.14 19.13 8.00
N MET A 172 -15.36 18.93 9.30
CA MET A 172 -15.99 17.71 9.80
C MET A 172 -17.50 17.81 9.55
N LYS A 173 -18.05 16.96 8.67
CA LYS A 173 -19.45 17.05 8.25
C LYS A 173 -20.35 15.97 8.83
N THR A 174 -19.76 14.88 9.28
CA THR A 174 -20.43 13.68 9.76
C THR A 174 -19.92 13.34 11.16
N PRO A 175 -20.69 12.60 11.97
CA PRO A 175 -20.16 11.98 13.17
C PRO A 175 -19.04 10.98 12.84
N THR A 176 -18.13 10.77 13.79
CA THR A 176 -17.21 9.62 13.73
C THR A 176 -17.98 8.30 13.93
N ILE A 177 -17.32 7.18 13.66
CA ILE A 177 -17.69 5.86 14.20
C ILE A 177 -17.73 5.88 15.74
N GLY A 178 -18.34 4.84 16.31
CA GLY A 178 -18.47 4.62 17.74
C GLY A 178 -17.21 4.11 18.42
N PHE A 179 -16.92 4.75 19.55
CA PHE A 179 -15.94 4.37 20.55
C PHE A 179 -16.67 3.63 21.67
N TYR A 180 -16.39 2.34 21.87
CA TYR A 180 -17.11 1.51 22.83
C TYR A 180 -16.36 1.44 24.16
N ARG A 181 -15.05 1.19 24.08
CA ARG A 181 -14.17 1.07 25.25
C ARG A 181 -12.78 1.62 24.95
N ALA A 182 -12.12 2.11 25.99
CA ALA A 182 -10.72 2.52 25.97
C ALA A 182 -9.96 1.81 27.10
N TYR A 183 -8.71 1.45 26.85
CA TYR A 183 -7.87 0.67 27.74
C TYR A 183 -6.47 1.26 27.82
N THR A 184 -5.87 1.20 29.00
CA THR A 184 -4.43 1.33 29.19
C THR A 184 -3.88 -0.02 29.65
N HIS A 185 -2.75 -0.44 29.10
CA HIS A 185 -2.12 -1.73 29.43
C HIS A 185 -0.62 -1.71 29.08
N THR A 186 0.11 -2.74 29.50
CA THR A 186 1.56 -2.86 29.25
C THR A 186 1.92 -3.96 28.26
N GLU A 187 0.95 -4.80 27.88
CA GLU A 187 1.12 -5.89 26.93
C GLU A 187 1.06 -5.40 25.48
N LYS A 188 1.92 -5.93 24.60
CA LYS A 188 1.89 -5.63 23.16
C LYS A 188 0.67 -6.25 22.48
N PHE A 189 0.35 -7.49 22.86
CA PHE A 189 -0.82 -8.21 22.38
C PHE A 189 -2.02 -7.89 23.26
N PHE A 190 -2.86 -6.96 22.81
CA PHE A 190 -4.08 -6.61 23.53
C PHE A 190 -5.07 -7.78 23.55
N ARG A 191 -5.53 -8.14 24.74
CA ARG A 191 -6.57 -9.17 24.96
C ARG A 191 -7.78 -8.49 25.60
N PRO A 192 -8.93 -8.41 24.92
CA PRO A 192 -10.16 -8.00 25.58
C PRO A 192 -10.55 -9.05 26.64
N ASP A 193 -11.31 -8.62 27.65
CA ASP A 193 -11.86 -9.54 28.65
C ASP A 193 -12.73 -10.60 27.96
N LYS A 194 -12.64 -11.86 28.39
CA LYS A 194 -13.39 -12.99 27.80
C LYS A 194 -14.91 -12.81 27.86
N ARG A 195 -15.41 -11.95 28.76
CA ARG A 195 -16.83 -11.61 28.92
C ARG A 195 -17.27 -10.50 27.97
N GLU A 196 -16.33 -9.77 27.36
CA GLU A 196 -16.69 -8.81 26.32
C GLU A 196 -17.23 -9.55 25.10
N ARG A 197 -18.44 -9.19 24.68
CA ARG A 197 -19.03 -9.73 23.46
C ARG A 197 -18.13 -9.38 22.28
N GLN A 198 -17.79 -10.37 21.47
CA GLN A 198 -17.07 -10.17 20.22
C GLN A 198 -18.02 -10.38 19.03
N GLY A 199 -17.51 -10.20 17.82
CA GLY A 199 -18.27 -10.48 16.59
C GLY A 199 -18.47 -11.97 16.34
N GLU A 200 -19.25 -12.26 15.30
CA GLU A 200 -19.43 -13.62 14.77
C GLU A 200 -18.51 -13.86 13.57
N ASP A 201 -18.20 -15.14 13.32
CA ASP A 201 -17.61 -15.54 12.04
C ASP A 201 -18.67 -15.57 10.94
N LEU A 202 -18.93 -14.39 10.37
CA LEU A 202 -19.83 -14.24 9.23
C LEU A 202 -19.21 -14.77 7.93
N LEU A 203 -17.88 -14.83 7.82
CA LEU A 203 -17.18 -15.19 6.59
C LEU A 203 -17.50 -16.65 6.21
N ALA A 204 -17.51 -17.54 7.20
CA ALA A 204 -17.90 -18.94 7.03
C ALA A 204 -19.31 -19.11 6.44
N LYS A 205 -20.22 -18.15 6.63
CA LYS A 205 -21.63 -18.21 6.20
C LYS A 205 -21.96 -17.32 5.00
N ALA A 206 -21.08 -16.39 4.64
CA ALA A 206 -21.33 -15.43 3.58
C ALA A 206 -21.52 -16.12 2.20
N PRO A 207 -22.49 -15.68 1.37
CA PRO A 207 -22.68 -16.22 0.03
C PRO A 207 -21.64 -15.69 -0.97
N LEU A 208 -21.52 -16.36 -2.11
CA LEU A 208 -20.85 -15.82 -3.30
C LEU A 208 -21.73 -14.77 -3.98
N ARG A 209 -21.12 -13.82 -4.67
CA ARG A 209 -21.86 -12.76 -5.35
C ARG A 209 -22.54 -13.30 -6.60
N THR A 210 -23.83 -12.97 -6.77
CA THR A 210 -24.62 -13.35 -7.95
C THR A 210 -24.94 -12.18 -8.88
N ASN A 211 -24.85 -10.94 -8.39
CA ASN A 211 -25.09 -9.72 -9.17
C ASN A 211 -24.15 -8.58 -8.74
N PRO A 212 -23.71 -7.68 -9.65
CA PRO A 212 -23.93 -7.76 -11.10
C PRO A 212 -23.22 -8.96 -11.74
N GLY A 213 -23.58 -9.29 -12.98
CA GLY A 213 -23.05 -10.40 -13.75
C GLY A 213 -22.31 -9.98 -15.02
N ARG A 214 -22.29 -10.89 -15.99
CA ARG A 214 -21.53 -10.73 -17.25
C ARG A 214 -22.02 -9.59 -18.13
N GLU A 215 -23.25 -9.10 -17.95
CA GLU A 215 -23.83 -7.96 -18.66
C GLU A 215 -22.96 -6.69 -18.59
N ILE A 216 -22.13 -6.58 -17.54
CA ILE A 216 -21.15 -5.50 -17.39
C ILE A 216 -20.20 -5.38 -18.60
N LEU A 217 -19.89 -6.48 -19.31
CA LEU A 217 -19.06 -6.43 -20.52
C LEU A 217 -19.73 -5.66 -21.65
N ASP A 218 -21.05 -5.78 -21.81
CA ASP A 218 -21.79 -5.08 -22.85
C ASP A 218 -21.94 -3.60 -22.49
N ASP A 219 -22.14 -3.28 -21.21
CA ASP A 219 -22.13 -1.90 -20.73
C ASP A 219 -20.76 -1.23 -21.00
N ILE A 220 -19.65 -1.95 -20.77
CA ILE A 220 -18.29 -1.44 -21.06
C ILE A 220 -18.18 -1.09 -22.54
N LYS A 221 -18.57 -2.04 -23.42
CA LYS A 221 -18.51 -1.83 -24.87
C LYS A 221 -19.33 -0.63 -25.30
N GLN A 222 -20.56 -0.50 -24.79
CA GLN A 222 -21.45 0.61 -25.13
C GLN A 222 -20.81 1.94 -24.73
N LYS A 223 -20.46 2.12 -23.45
CA LYS A 223 -19.98 3.42 -22.96
C LYS A 223 -18.63 3.83 -23.56
N LEU A 224 -17.73 2.87 -23.79
CA LEU A 224 -16.47 3.16 -24.49
C LEU A 224 -16.70 3.52 -25.95
N SER A 225 -17.62 2.85 -26.64
CA SER A 225 -18.00 3.20 -28.01
C SER A 225 -18.58 4.61 -28.10
N GLU A 226 -19.43 5.01 -27.15
CA GLU A 226 -19.95 6.37 -27.05
C GLU A 226 -18.82 7.39 -26.85
N ARG A 227 -17.89 7.14 -25.93
CA ARG A 227 -16.73 8.00 -25.68
C ARG A 227 -15.86 8.14 -26.93
N ILE A 228 -15.51 7.03 -27.57
CA ILE A 228 -14.71 6.98 -28.80
C ILE A 228 -15.40 7.76 -29.93
N ASN A 229 -16.69 7.55 -30.12
CA ASN A 229 -17.47 8.31 -31.10
C ASN A 229 -17.47 9.82 -30.80
N GLY A 230 -17.51 10.21 -29.51
CA GLY A 230 -17.35 11.60 -29.09
C GLY A 230 -15.99 12.19 -29.50
N LEU A 231 -14.91 11.44 -29.33
CA LEU A 231 -13.56 11.85 -29.77
C LEU A 231 -13.45 11.95 -31.30
N LEU A 232 -14.08 11.03 -32.04
CA LEU A 232 -14.15 11.05 -33.50
C LEU A 232 -14.93 12.27 -34.03
N ARG A 233 -15.96 12.73 -33.32
CA ARG A 233 -16.76 13.92 -33.68
C ARG A 233 -16.16 15.24 -33.20
N ARG A 234 -15.27 15.21 -32.20
CA ARG A 234 -14.69 16.42 -31.59
C ARG A 234 -13.98 17.28 -32.64
N GLN A 235 -14.29 18.57 -32.64
CA GLN A 235 -13.61 19.58 -33.45
C GLN A 235 -12.33 20.06 -32.75
N GLY A 236 -11.31 20.42 -33.53
CA GLY A 236 -10.00 20.80 -33.00
C GLY A 236 -9.09 19.61 -32.68
N ASN A 237 -7.89 19.92 -32.18
CA ASN A 237 -6.83 18.95 -31.92
C ASN A 237 -7.05 18.21 -30.60
N LEU A 238 -6.76 16.92 -30.61
CA LEU A 238 -6.85 16.06 -29.43
C LEU A 238 -5.60 16.22 -28.55
N GLY A 239 -5.77 16.05 -27.24
CA GLY A 239 -4.65 15.95 -26.30
C GLY A 239 -4.00 14.55 -26.33
N GLN A 240 -2.84 14.40 -25.68
CA GLN A 240 -2.07 13.15 -25.72
C GLN A 240 -2.87 11.94 -25.21
N GLN A 241 -3.67 12.14 -24.16
CA GLN A 241 -4.49 11.09 -23.56
C GLN A 241 -5.59 10.56 -24.50
N ASP A 242 -6.26 11.47 -25.23
CA ASP A 242 -7.30 11.09 -26.19
C ASP A 242 -6.71 10.43 -27.44
N VAL A 243 -5.53 10.89 -27.87
CA VAL A 243 -4.76 10.28 -28.95
C VAL A 243 -4.39 8.84 -28.61
N TRP A 244 -3.93 8.58 -27.39
CA TRP A 244 -3.60 7.24 -26.91
C TRP A 244 -4.81 6.28 -26.91
N LEU A 245 -5.96 6.72 -26.42
CA LEU A 245 -7.16 5.89 -26.43
C LEU A 245 -7.62 5.56 -27.85
N LEU A 246 -7.64 6.55 -28.76
CA LEU A 246 -8.02 6.30 -30.15
C LEU A 246 -7.04 5.38 -30.87
N ALA A 247 -5.74 5.52 -30.62
CA ALA A 247 -4.72 4.67 -31.21
C ALA A 247 -4.86 3.21 -30.78
N ASP A 248 -5.05 2.95 -29.47
CA ASP A 248 -5.22 1.58 -28.97
C ASP A 248 -6.56 0.98 -29.46
N ALA A 249 -7.64 1.78 -29.46
CA ALA A 249 -8.95 1.33 -29.92
C ALA A 249 -8.99 0.99 -31.42
N TYR A 250 -8.10 1.55 -32.25
CA TYR A 250 -8.00 1.23 -33.67
C TYR A 250 -7.77 -0.27 -33.95
N GLY A 251 -7.09 -0.96 -33.04
CA GLY A 251 -6.83 -2.40 -33.12
C GLY A 251 -7.93 -3.29 -32.53
N VAL A 252 -8.93 -2.71 -31.86
CA VAL A 252 -9.94 -3.46 -31.08
C VAL A 252 -11.24 -3.59 -31.87
N SER A 253 -11.56 -4.81 -32.31
CA SER A 253 -12.56 -5.07 -33.36
C SER A 253 -13.99 -4.67 -33.03
N TRP A 254 -14.35 -4.59 -31.74
CA TRP A 254 -15.70 -4.21 -31.34
C TRP A 254 -15.91 -2.70 -31.26
N THR A 255 -14.84 -1.88 -31.36
CA THR A 255 -14.93 -0.43 -31.19
C THR A 255 -15.27 0.30 -32.51
N PRO A 256 -15.87 1.51 -32.45
CA PRO A 256 -16.06 2.37 -33.63
C PRO A 256 -14.76 2.91 -34.25
N ALA A 257 -13.65 2.81 -33.53
CA ALA A 257 -12.33 3.22 -34.01
C ALA A 257 -11.68 2.14 -34.88
N TYR A 258 -12.16 0.88 -34.82
CA TYR A 258 -11.53 -0.25 -35.47
C TYR A 258 -11.29 0.01 -36.96
N ARG A 259 -10.01 0.07 -37.34
CA ARG A 259 -9.56 0.34 -38.72
C ARG A 259 -10.16 1.61 -39.36
N ASN A 260 -10.64 2.57 -38.57
CA ASN A 260 -11.28 3.78 -39.07
C ASN A 260 -10.21 4.80 -39.53
N PRO A 261 -10.16 5.17 -40.83
CA PRO A 261 -9.12 6.07 -41.35
C PRO A 261 -9.18 7.49 -40.76
N LEU A 262 -10.31 7.90 -40.16
CA LEU A 262 -10.41 9.18 -39.45
C LEU A 262 -9.50 9.21 -38.20
N VAL A 263 -9.29 8.06 -37.55
CA VAL A 263 -8.39 7.94 -36.39
C VAL A 263 -6.98 8.36 -36.77
N VAL A 264 -6.44 7.79 -37.86
CA VAL A 264 -5.10 8.09 -38.37
C VAL A 264 -4.95 9.59 -38.64
N ARG A 265 -5.92 10.21 -39.35
CA ARG A 265 -5.90 11.66 -39.63
C ARG A 265 -5.90 12.51 -38.36
N LYS A 266 -6.72 12.15 -37.37
CA LYS A 266 -6.80 12.88 -36.09
C LYS A 266 -5.51 12.77 -35.29
N ILE A 267 -4.87 11.60 -35.29
CA ILE A 267 -3.62 11.37 -34.57
C ILE A 267 -2.49 12.19 -35.20
N VAL A 268 -2.35 12.16 -36.53
CA VAL A 268 -1.35 13.00 -37.24
C VAL A 268 -1.55 14.48 -36.91
N ALA A 269 -2.78 14.99 -37.01
CA ALA A 269 -3.09 16.39 -36.72
C ALA A 269 -2.79 16.76 -35.25
N ALA A 270 -3.09 15.88 -34.31
CA ALA A 270 -2.84 16.10 -32.89
C ALA A 270 -1.33 16.14 -32.56
N ILE A 271 -0.53 15.23 -33.13
CA ILE A 271 0.92 15.23 -32.93
C ILE A 271 1.56 16.46 -33.60
N ASP A 272 1.12 16.84 -34.80
CA ASP A 272 1.57 18.06 -35.48
C ASP A 272 1.30 19.30 -34.62
N ALA A 273 0.09 19.42 -34.07
CA ALA A 273 -0.28 20.53 -33.19
C ALA A 273 0.51 20.54 -31.88
N PHE A 274 0.84 19.36 -31.33
CA PHE A 274 1.70 19.27 -30.15
C PHE A 274 3.11 19.74 -30.47
N CYS A 275 3.66 19.38 -31.63
CA CYS A 275 4.96 19.86 -32.09
C CYS A 275 4.97 21.40 -32.22
N ASP A 276 3.90 22.00 -32.71
CA ASP A 276 3.79 23.46 -32.83
C ASP A 276 3.78 24.14 -31.45
N ARG A 277 3.05 23.57 -30.48
CA ARG A 277 3.09 24.02 -29.08
C ARG A 277 4.47 23.86 -28.47
N TYR A 278 5.13 22.73 -28.69
CA TYR A 278 6.49 22.48 -28.20
C TYR A 278 7.52 23.46 -28.77
N ALA A 279 7.39 23.83 -30.06
CA ALA A 279 8.27 24.82 -30.68
C ALA A 279 8.15 26.20 -30.01
N GLN A 280 6.97 26.56 -29.49
CA GLN A 280 6.73 27.80 -28.76
C GLN A 280 7.07 27.70 -27.27
N GLN A 281 6.84 26.53 -26.68
CA GLN A 281 6.99 26.26 -25.25
C GLN A 281 7.64 24.88 -25.03
N PRO A 282 8.99 24.80 -25.00
CA PRO A 282 9.68 23.52 -24.87
C PRO A 282 9.40 22.75 -23.57
N ASP A 283 9.11 23.46 -22.47
CA ASP A 283 8.83 22.82 -21.18
C ASP A 283 7.47 22.11 -21.12
N ILE A 284 6.63 22.24 -22.16
CA ILE A 284 5.37 21.50 -22.28
C ILE A 284 5.58 19.98 -22.19
N ILE A 285 6.74 19.46 -22.61
CA ILE A 285 6.99 18.01 -22.56
C ILE A 285 6.93 17.48 -21.13
N TYR A 286 7.22 18.29 -20.10
CA TYR A 286 7.19 17.89 -18.68
C TYR A 286 6.26 18.77 -17.81
N LYS A 287 5.52 19.69 -18.42
CA LYS A 287 4.53 20.56 -17.75
C LYS A 287 3.15 20.55 -18.41
N ASP A 288 2.87 19.58 -19.27
CA ASP A 288 1.54 19.44 -19.87
C ASP A 288 0.51 19.11 -18.77
N GLY A 289 -0.22 20.12 -18.30
CA GLY A 289 -1.24 19.98 -17.26
C GLY A 289 -2.43 19.11 -17.69
N SER A 290 -2.54 18.76 -18.98
CA SER A 290 -3.53 17.80 -19.47
C SER A 290 -3.09 16.34 -19.34
N VAL A 291 -1.84 16.08 -18.94
CA VAL A 291 -1.28 14.73 -18.75
C VAL A 291 -1.03 14.47 -17.27
N TYR A 292 -1.50 13.34 -16.77
CA TYR A 292 -1.20 12.91 -15.40
C TYR A 292 0.31 12.66 -15.26
N ASN A 293 0.92 13.15 -14.18
CA ASN A 293 2.36 13.03 -13.94
C ASN A 293 3.19 13.41 -15.19
N SER A 294 2.91 14.58 -15.78
CA SER A 294 3.51 14.98 -17.07
C SER A 294 5.03 15.02 -17.06
N ASP A 295 5.64 15.31 -15.92
CA ASP A 295 7.09 15.25 -15.70
C ASP A 295 7.65 13.81 -15.68
N TRP A 296 6.81 12.77 -15.60
CA TRP A 296 7.23 11.37 -15.69
C TRP A 296 6.81 10.77 -17.03
N MET A 297 5.62 11.10 -17.51
CA MET A 297 5.05 10.55 -18.74
C MET A 297 5.60 11.20 -20.01
N THR A 298 6.17 12.40 -19.91
CA THR A 298 6.67 13.18 -21.04
C THR A 298 5.70 13.23 -22.22
N THR A 299 6.12 12.74 -23.39
CA THR A 299 5.27 12.54 -24.58
C THR A 299 4.99 11.06 -24.88
N ALA A 300 5.17 10.17 -23.89
CA ALA A 300 5.06 8.72 -24.07
C ALA A 300 3.69 8.25 -24.60
N LEU A 301 2.62 8.97 -24.28
CA LEU A 301 1.28 8.65 -24.81
C LEU A 301 1.19 8.89 -26.32
N LEU A 302 1.90 9.90 -26.85
CA LEU A 302 2.05 10.10 -28.29
C LEU A 302 2.95 9.00 -28.89
N ALA A 303 4.07 8.68 -28.25
CA ALA A 303 4.99 7.64 -28.71
C ALA A 303 4.29 6.27 -28.82
N ARG A 304 3.51 5.87 -27.81
CA ARG A 304 2.66 4.67 -27.83
C ARG A 304 1.72 4.65 -29.02
N SER A 305 1.11 5.81 -29.33
CA SER A 305 0.18 5.95 -30.44
C SER A 305 0.87 5.78 -31.79
N VAL A 306 2.08 6.34 -31.94
CA VAL A 306 2.92 6.14 -33.13
C VAL A 306 3.28 4.66 -33.30
N ARG A 307 3.70 3.99 -32.23
CA ARG A 307 4.05 2.57 -32.27
C ARG A 307 2.87 1.68 -32.63
N ALA A 308 1.70 1.94 -32.04
CA ALA A 308 0.51 1.15 -32.27
C ALA A 308 0.01 1.23 -33.72
N LEU A 309 0.22 2.37 -34.38
CA LEU A 309 -0.26 2.67 -35.74
C LEU A 309 0.85 2.91 -36.74
N TRP A 310 2.03 2.31 -36.53
CA TRP A 310 3.19 2.62 -37.32
C TRP A 310 2.95 2.40 -38.81
N ASN A 311 2.32 1.29 -39.17
CA ASN A 311 2.04 0.92 -40.57
C ASN A 311 1.12 1.93 -41.25
N GLU A 312 0.18 2.52 -40.52
CA GLU A 312 -0.77 3.50 -41.00
C GLU A 312 -0.19 4.93 -41.03
N LEU A 313 0.82 5.21 -40.21
CA LEU A 313 1.42 6.53 -40.04
C LEU A 313 2.69 6.75 -40.87
N ALA A 314 3.39 5.69 -41.24
CA ALA A 314 4.71 5.75 -41.90
C ALA A 314 4.71 6.68 -43.13
N ASP A 315 3.71 6.55 -44.01
CA ASP A 315 3.60 7.38 -45.22
C ASP A 315 3.45 8.87 -44.91
N SER A 316 2.80 9.22 -43.80
CA SER A 316 2.62 10.62 -43.39
C SER A 316 3.94 11.30 -43.02
N LEU A 317 4.96 10.52 -42.65
CA LEU A 317 6.30 11.00 -42.32
C LEU A 317 7.24 11.11 -43.52
N SER A 318 6.76 10.80 -44.74
CA SER A 318 7.46 11.20 -45.97
C SER A 318 7.57 12.73 -46.12
N ASN A 319 6.72 13.49 -45.41
CA ASN A 319 6.87 14.93 -45.28
C ASN A 319 8.07 15.26 -44.37
N THR A 320 9.15 15.78 -44.97
CA THR A 320 10.42 16.09 -44.30
C THR A 320 10.29 17.05 -43.13
N GLU A 321 9.38 18.03 -43.19
CA GLU A 321 9.22 19.00 -42.11
C GLU A 321 8.47 18.40 -40.92
N ARG A 322 7.43 17.58 -41.18
CA ARG A 322 6.78 16.80 -40.13
C ARG A 322 7.77 15.85 -39.45
N HIS A 323 8.51 15.09 -40.24
CA HIS A 323 9.50 14.15 -39.77
C HIS A 323 10.50 14.81 -38.80
N LYS A 324 11.11 15.93 -39.22
CA LYS A 324 12.04 16.70 -38.37
C LYS A 324 11.42 17.15 -37.05
N ARG A 325 10.19 17.67 -37.08
CA ARG A 325 9.49 18.13 -35.86
C ARG A 325 9.21 16.98 -34.89
N TRP A 326 8.75 15.82 -35.39
CA TRP A 326 8.48 14.65 -34.56
C TRP A 326 9.76 14.06 -33.96
N VAL A 327 10.85 13.99 -34.74
CA VAL A 327 12.18 13.57 -34.25
C VAL A 327 12.64 14.48 -33.11
N LYS A 328 12.56 15.80 -33.28
CA LYS A 328 12.96 16.77 -32.26
C LYS A 328 12.17 16.58 -30.96
N LEU A 329 10.85 16.39 -31.05
CA LEU A 329 9.98 16.19 -29.89
C LEU A 329 10.32 14.92 -29.09
N MET A 330 10.42 13.78 -29.78
CA MET A 330 10.66 12.50 -29.11
C MET A 330 12.07 12.43 -28.52
N ARG A 331 13.08 12.99 -29.21
CA ARG A 331 14.45 13.06 -28.69
C ARG A 331 14.52 13.87 -27.39
N ALA A 332 13.91 15.05 -27.38
CA ALA A 332 13.87 15.90 -26.18
C ALA A 332 13.18 15.19 -25.01
N SER A 333 12.17 14.35 -25.29
CA SER A 333 11.48 13.56 -24.26
C SER A 333 12.37 12.45 -23.69
N VAL A 334 13.16 11.76 -24.53
CA VAL A 334 14.15 10.76 -24.09
C VAL A 334 15.24 11.43 -23.23
N GLU A 335 15.83 12.51 -23.73
CA GLU A 335 16.90 13.26 -23.02
C GLU A 335 16.43 13.78 -21.66
N TYR A 336 15.21 14.30 -21.59
CA TYR A 336 14.61 14.71 -20.33
C TYR A 336 14.45 13.52 -19.38
N GLY A 337 13.84 12.42 -19.84
CA GLY A 337 13.54 11.26 -19.01
C GLY A 337 14.79 10.64 -18.37
N VAL A 338 15.87 10.45 -19.14
CA VAL A 338 17.12 9.83 -18.64
C VAL A 338 17.86 10.71 -17.62
N THR A 339 17.70 12.02 -17.69
CA THR A 339 18.33 12.99 -16.76
C THR A 339 17.45 13.33 -15.55
N HIS A 340 16.19 12.89 -15.54
CA HIS A 340 15.22 13.19 -14.47
C HIS A 340 14.67 11.93 -13.78
N ARG A 341 15.36 10.79 -13.95
CA ARG A 341 14.99 9.51 -13.29
C ARG A 341 14.81 9.69 -11.78
N ARG A 342 13.80 9.02 -11.23
CA ARG A 342 13.33 9.21 -9.84
C ARG A 342 13.58 7.96 -9.00
N GLN A 343 13.82 8.14 -7.70
CA GLN A 343 14.22 7.04 -6.80
C GLN A 343 13.07 6.11 -6.42
N TYR A 344 11.86 6.62 -6.11
CA TYR A 344 10.78 5.75 -5.65
C TYR A 344 10.34 4.78 -6.76
N THR A 345 10.04 3.52 -6.39
CA THR A 345 9.89 2.41 -7.35
C THR A 345 8.90 2.75 -8.46
N ASN A 346 7.69 3.21 -8.12
CA ASN A 346 6.68 3.57 -9.11
C ASN A 346 7.10 4.76 -9.99
N GLN A 347 7.75 5.77 -9.41
CA GLN A 347 8.23 6.94 -10.15
C GLN A 347 9.34 6.55 -11.14
N SER A 348 10.26 5.67 -10.72
CA SER A 348 11.32 5.13 -11.58
C SER A 348 10.74 4.33 -12.75
N MET A 349 9.80 3.43 -12.48
CA MET A 349 9.14 2.59 -13.48
C MET A 349 8.43 3.45 -14.54
N ILE A 350 7.68 4.46 -14.12
CA ILE A 350 6.91 5.31 -15.03
C ILE A 350 7.83 6.10 -15.97
N ILE A 351 8.85 6.77 -15.43
CA ILE A 351 9.73 7.62 -16.25
C ILE A 351 10.69 6.81 -17.14
N ASP A 352 11.18 5.67 -16.65
CA ASP A 352 12.04 4.78 -17.43
C ASP A 352 11.24 4.13 -18.57
N MET A 353 10.00 3.71 -18.30
CA MET A 353 9.05 3.24 -19.32
C MET A 353 8.74 4.33 -20.34
N ALA A 354 8.43 5.55 -19.90
CA ALA A 354 8.15 6.66 -20.79
C ALA A 354 9.35 6.97 -21.71
N SER A 355 10.57 6.96 -21.17
CA SER A 355 11.80 7.15 -21.94
C SER A 355 11.99 6.04 -22.98
N TYR A 356 11.75 4.78 -22.59
CA TYR A 356 11.81 3.63 -23.49
C TYR A 356 10.79 3.72 -24.62
N GLU A 357 9.53 4.06 -24.32
CA GLU A 357 8.45 4.23 -25.30
C GLU A 357 8.78 5.30 -26.35
N ASN A 358 9.26 6.47 -25.92
CA ASN A 358 9.70 7.53 -26.82
C ASN A 358 10.87 7.08 -27.72
N ASN A 359 11.85 6.36 -27.16
CA ASN A 359 12.97 5.83 -27.93
C ASN A 359 12.52 4.77 -28.95
N ARG A 360 11.61 3.88 -28.56
CA ARG A 360 11.03 2.87 -29.48
C ARG A 360 10.27 3.51 -30.64
N ALA A 361 9.57 4.62 -30.40
CA ALA A 361 8.96 5.38 -31.48
C ALA A 361 10.04 5.98 -32.42
N LEU A 362 11.10 6.60 -31.87
CA LEU A 362 12.22 7.09 -32.68
C LEU A 362 12.88 6.00 -33.53
N MET A 363 13.06 4.79 -32.99
CA MET A 363 13.65 3.68 -33.75
C MET A 363 12.86 3.32 -35.01
N LEU A 364 11.54 3.57 -35.05
CA LEU A 364 10.70 3.28 -36.21
C LEU A 364 10.93 4.26 -37.36
N PHE A 365 11.08 5.56 -37.07
CA PHE A 365 11.12 6.60 -38.11
C PHE A 365 12.44 7.38 -38.21
N ALA A 366 13.33 7.29 -37.22
CA ALA A 366 14.63 7.97 -37.19
C ALA A 366 15.66 7.19 -36.34
N PRO A 367 16.03 5.96 -36.74
CA PRO A 367 16.91 5.09 -35.95
C PRO A 367 18.29 5.68 -35.68
N ALA A 368 18.81 6.56 -36.55
CA ALA A 368 20.10 7.24 -36.34
C ALA A 368 20.07 8.27 -35.20
N ASP A 369 18.87 8.76 -34.84
CA ASP A 369 18.65 9.72 -33.76
C ASP A 369 18.14 9.05 -32.47
N ALA A 370 17.85 7.75 -32.54
CA ALA A 370 17.47 6.94 -31.40
C ALA A 370 18.70 6.48 -30.61
N TRP A 371 18.54 6.35 -29.31
CA TRP A 371 19.53 5.68 -28.47
C TRP A 371 19.52 4.18 -28.76
N PRO A 372 20.66 3.49 -28.65
CA PRO A 372 20.67 2.03 -28.71
C PRO A 372 19.70 1.44 -27.69
N GLU A 373 18.82 0.56 -28.14
CA GLU A 373 17.72 0.04 -27.32
C GLU A 373 18.19 -0.58 -26.00
N TYR A 374 19.33 -1.28 -26.02
CA TYR A 374 19.90 -1.93 -24.84
C TYR A 374 20.20 -0.95 -23.70
N GLN A 375 20.47 0.33 -24.00
CA GLN A 375 20.76 1.35 -22.98
C GLN A 375 19.48 1.73 -22.21
N LEU A 376 18.36 1.88 -22.90
CA LEU A 376 17.08 2.21 -22.26
C LEU A 376 16.45 0.96 -21.63
N LEU A 377 16.65 -0.21 -22.23
CA LEU A 377 16.27 -1.50 -21.64
C LEU A 377 16.99 -1.73 -20.31
N GLN A 378 18.25 -1.33 -20.19
CA GLN A 378 18.98 -1.37 -18.92
C GLN A 378 18.28 -0.54 -17.83
N TYR A 379 17.75 0.66 -18.13
CA TYR A 379 16.97 1.43 -17.15
C TYR A 379 15.67 0.74 -16.75
N LEU A 380 15.00 0.03 -17.66
CA LEU A 380 13.88 -0.85 -17.29
C LEU A 380 14.32 -1.97 -16.35
N TYR A 381 15.48 -2.58 -16.60
CA TYR A 381 16.00 -3.62 -15.70
C TYR A 381 16.35 -3.07 -14.31
N GLU A 382 16.87 -1.85 -14.22
CA GLU A 382 17.13 -1.20 -12.93
C GLU A 382 15.84 -0.85 -12.17
N SER A 383 14.84 -0.26 -12.85
CA SER A 383 13.55 0.07 -12.23
C SER A 383 12.76 -1.17 -11.79
N LEU A 384 12.95 -2.29 -12.47
CA LEU A 384 12.40 -3.60 -12.14
C LEU A 384 13.30 -4.45 -11.23
N GLY A 385 14.33 -3.86 -10.63
CA GLY A 385 15.16 -4.52 -9.61
C GLY A 385 15.92 -5.75 -10.13
N MET A 386 16.15 -5.84 -11.44
CA MET A 386 17.02 -6.85 -12.06
C MET A 386 18.47 -6.38 -12.18
N ALA A 387 18.71 -5.08 -11.99
CA ALA A 387 20.03 -4.46 -11.95
C ALA A 387 20.11 -3.37 -10.85
N PRO A 388 21.32 -3.04 -10.36
CA PRO A 388 21.51 -1.94 -9.42
C PRO A 388 20.99 -0.60 -9.93
N TRP A 389 20.33 0.16 -9.07
CA TRP A 389 19.79 1.48 -9.40
C TRP A 389 20.90 2.53 -9.57
N SER A 390 21.10 2.98 -10.81
CA SER A 390 22.15 3.94 -11.15
C SER A 390 21.74 5.40 -10.94
N GLY A 391 20.43 5.68 -10.86
CA GLY A 391 19.88 7.03 -10.70
C GLY A 391 19.79 7.81 -12.01
N ALA A 392 19.63 9.13 -11.90
CA ALA A 392 19.62 10.00 -13.06
C ALA A 392 21.00 10.08 -13.72
N ALA A 393 21.02 10.08 -15.05
CA ALA A 393 22.23 10.34 -15.83
C ALA A 393 22.68 11.80 -15.67
N GLN A 394 23.99 12.02 -15.66
CA GLN A 394 24.62 13.33 -15.58
C GLN A 394 24.93 13.90 -16.96
N SER A 395 25.25 15.19 -17.03
CA SER A 395 25.55 15.90 -18.29
C SER A 395 26.75 15.34 -19.04
N ASP A 396 27.67 14.65 -18.35
CA ASP A 396 28.83 13.98 -18.92
C ASP A 396 28.56 12.51 -19.30
N GLY A 397 27.32 12.04 -19.14
CA GLY A 397 26.90 10.66 -19.41
C GLY A 397 27.18 9.67 -18.27
N THR A 398 27.76 10.11 -17.15
CA THR A 398 27.97 9.26 -15.96
C THR A 398 26.68 9.10 -15.14
N GLN A 399 26.65 8.11 -14.25
CA GLN A 399 25.50 7.84 -13.37
C GLN A 399 25.76 8.32 -11.94
N LYS A 400 24.71 8.77 -11.24
CA LYS A 400 24.83 9.40 -9.91
C LYS A 400 25.04 8.42 -8.76
N TRP A 401 24.53 7.19 -8.86
CA TRP A 401 24.57 6.16 -7.80
C TRP A 401 24.16 6.69 -6.42
N PRO A 402 23.00 7.36 -6.27
CA PRO A 402 22.65 8.08 -5.03
C PRO A 402 22.48 7.17 -3.81
N LEU A 403 22.30 5.86 -4.02
CA LEU A 403 22.13 4.85 -2.98
C LEU A 403 23.26 3.81 -2.98
N GLY A 404 24.38 4.13 -3.63
CA GLY A 404 25.50 3.22 -3.85
C GLY A 404 25.23 2.18 -4.94
N HIS A 405 26.25 1.36 -5.22
CA HIS A 405 26.21 0.33 -6.27
C HIS A 405 25.45 -0.95 -5.87
N ASN A 406 25.00 -1.05 -4.62
CA ASN A 406 24.36 -2.23 -4.06
C ASN A 406 22.90 -1.95 -3.63
N TYR A 407 22.17 -1.17 -4.42
CA TYR A 407 20.74 -0.90 -4.20
C TYR A 407 19.93 -1.36 -5.41
N TRP A 408 18.86 -2.10 -5.16
CA TRP A 408 17.88 -2.53 -6.16
C TRP A 408 16.51 -1.93 -5.81
N GLN A 409 15.68 -1.64 -6.82
CA GLN A 409 14.34 -1.05 -6.59
C GLN A 409 13.32 -2.03 -5.99
N LEU A 410 13.62 -3.32 -6.05
CA LEU A 410 12.81 -4.39 -5.47
C LEU A 410 13.65 -5.23 -4.51
N THR A 411 12.99 -5.91 -3.60
CA THR A 411 13.57 -6.95 -2.77
C THR A 411 13.87 -8.19 -3.63
N ALA A 412 14.77 -9.05 -3.15
CA ALA A 412 15.02 -10.35 -3.76
C ALA A 412 13.75 -11.23 -3.82
N ARG A 413 12.80 -11.00 -2.92
CA ARG A 413 11.49 -11.70 -2.92
C ARG A 413 10.48 -11.10 -3.89
N GLY A 414 10.78 -10.00 -4.58
CA GLY A 414 9.91 -9.42 -5.61
C GLY A 414 8.95 -8.35 -5.08
N LEU A 415 9.09 -7.90 -3.83
CA LEU A 415 8.33 -6.76 -3.32
C LEU A 415 8.97 -5.45 -3.74
N THR A 416 8.14 -4.45 -4.05
CA THR A 416 8.63 -3.09 -4.26
C THR A 416 9.00 -2.49 -2.92
N LYS A 417 10.22 -1.92 -2.85
CA LYS A 417 10.75 -1.32 -1.62
C LYS A 417 11.04 0.16 -1.84
N GLU A 418 10.39 1.00 -1.03
CA GLU A 418 10.70 2.42 -0.92
C GLU A 418 11.57 2.64 0.33
N LEU A 419 11.08 3.39 1.31
CA LEU A 419 11.65 3.44 2.66
C LEU A 419 11.26 2.21 3.51
N GLY A 420 10.33 1.40 3.00
CA GLY A 420 9.85 0.13 3.55
C GLY A 420 8.83 -0.49 2.60
N TYR A 421 8.13 -1.53 3.07
CA TYR A 421 7.09 -2.22 2.30
C TYR A 421 5.95 -1.28 1.89
N VAL A 422 5.58 -1.32 0.62
CA VAL A 422 4.40 -0.65 0.08
C VAL A 422 3.40 -1.69 -0.45
N GLY A 423 2.21 -1.73 0.15
CA GLY A 423 1.28 -2.86 0.02
C GLY A 423 0.12 -2.64 -0.95
N TYR A 424 -0.20 -1.40 -1.33
CA TYR A 424 -1.29 -1.11 -2.26
C TYR A 424 -1.00 0.04 -3.24
N TYR A 425 -0.79 1.26 -2.77
CA TYR A 425 -0.50 2.42 -3.62
C TYR A 425 0.81 2.24 -4.37
N GLY A 426 1.84 1.76 -3.66
CA GLY A 426 3.16 1.43 -4.20
C GLY A 426 3.29 -0.01 -4.68
N GLU A 427 2.26 -0.85 -4.51
CA GLU A 427 2.13 -2.08 -5.27
C GLU A 427 1.77 -1.66 -6.71
N VAL A 428 2.70 -1.83 -7.64
CA VAL A 428 2.57 -1.29 -9.02
C VAL A 428 2.69 -2.37 -10.09
N THR A 429 2.12 -3.54 -9.82
CA THR A 429 2.09 -4.69 -10.75
C THR A 429 1.50 -4.31 -12.12
N ASP A 430 0.51 -3.42 -12.15
CA ASP A 430 -0.06 -2.83 -13.36
C ASP A 430 0.98 -2.05 -14.18
N TRP A 431 1.85 -1.27 -13.54
CA TRP A 431 2.94 -0.59 -14.26
C TRP A 431 3.98 -1.57 -14.79
N VAL A 432 4.24 -2.67 -14.09
CA VAL A 432 5.13 -3.73 -14.61
C VAL A 432 4.51 -4.41 -15.83
N CYS A 433 3.18 -4.62 -15.84
CA CYS A 433 2.47 -5.08 -17.04
C CYS A 433 2.61 -4.09 -18.20
N HIS A 434 2.48 -2.77 -17.94
CA HIS A 434 2.68 -1.74 -18.97
C HIS A 434 4.13 -1.72 -19.48
N ILE A 435 5.13 -1.93 -18.62
CA ILE A 435 6.54 -2.05 -19.02
C ILE A 435 6.75 -3.29 -19.90
N TYR A 436 6.21 -4.44 -19.50
CA TYR A 436 6.30 -5.65 -20.32
C TYR A 436 5.62 -5.43 -21.68
N LYS A 437 4.40 -4.88 -21.70
CA LYS A 437 3.68 -4.53 -22.94
C LYS A 437 4.48 -3.55 -23.80
N ALA A 438 5.21 -2.61 -23.20
CA ALA A 438 6.06 -1.67 -23.93
C ALA A 438 7.19 -2.39 -24.69
N THR A 439 7.69 -3.52 -24.21
CA THR A 439 8.71 -4.33 -24.89
C THR A 439 8.15 -5.26 -25.97
N CYS A 440 6.84 -5.52 -25.98
CA CYS A 440 6.20 -6.36 -26.99
C CYS A 440 6.23 -5.70 -28.39
N LEU A 441 6.24 -6.55 -29.41
CA LEU A 441 5.91 -6.16 -30.77
C LEU A 441 4.39 -5.92 -30.88
N PRO A 442 3.95 -4.80 -31.48
CA PRO A 442 2.53 -4.52 -31.68
C PRO A 442 1.81 -5.68 -32.36
N GLY A 443 0.68 -6.11 -31.79
CA GLY A 443 -0.16 -7.18 -32.35
C GLY A 443 0.39 -8.61 -32.20
N ILE A 444 1.55 -8.82 -31.54
CA ILE A 444 2.12 -10.15 -31.29
C ILE A 444 2.12 -10.40 -29.77
N PRO A 445 1.14 -11.17 -29.24
CA PRO A 445 1.11 -11.52 -27.83
C PRO A 445 2.39 -12.23 -27.37
N SER A 446 2.79 -12.01 -26.13
CA SER A 446 3.94 -12.65 -25.50
C SER A 446 5.30 -12.46 -26.19
N SER A 447 5.43 -11.45 -27.06
CA SER A 447 6.67 -11.13 -27.78
C SER A 447 7.63 -10.20 -27.04
N GLY A 448 7.29 -9.81 -25.82
CA GLY A 448 8.10 -8.89 -25.02
C GLY A 448 9.38 -9.51 -24.46
N ASP A 449 10.12 -8.72 -23.72
CA ASP A 449 11.35 -9.15 -23.07
C ASP A 449 11.06 -10.27 -22.05
N ALA A 450 11.70 -11.42 -22.24
CA ALA A 450 11.47 -12.62 -21.43
C ALA A 450 11.88 -12.44 -19.95
N LYS A 451 12.91 -11.64 -19.67
CA LYS A 451 13.35 -11.37 -18.29
C LYS A 451 12.31 -10.50 -17.58
N ILE A 452 11.80 -9.48 -18.26
CA ILE A 452 10.72 -8.63 -17.74
C ILE A 452 9.45 -9.45 -17.50
N ARG A 453 9.09 -10.37 -18.40
CA ARG A 453 7.96 -11.30 -18.18
C ARG A 453 8.15 -12.13 -16.92
N GLN A 454 9.33 -12.73 -16.74
CA GLN A 454 9.63 -13.54 -15.56
C GLN A 454 9.59 -12.70 -14.28
N GLN A 455 10.15 -11.48 -14.33
CA GLN A 455 10.14 -10.57 -13.20
C GLN A 455 8.73 -10.08 -12.85
N LEU A 456 7.85 -9.86 -13.84
CA LEU A 456 6.43 -9.57 -13.61
C LEU A 456 5.75 -10.69 -12.79
N LEU A 457 5.98 -11.95 -13.18
CA LEU A 457 5.42 -13.10 -12.46
C LEU A 457 5.99 -13.25 -11.05
N HIS A 458 7.30 -13.02 -10.88
CA HIS A 458 7.95 -13.01 -9.57
C HIS A 458 7.35 -11.94 -8.65
N ILE A 459 7.14 -10.74 -9.17
CA ILE A 459 6.49 -9.64 -8.44
C ILE A 459 5.04 -9.98 -8.10
N ALA A 460 4.27 -10.49 -9.05
CA ALA A 460 2.87 -10.86 -8.82
C ALA A 460 2.73 -11.94 -7.73
N ALA A 461 3.57 -12.98 -7.77
CA ALA A 461 3.60 -14.04 -6.78
C ALA A 461 3.89 -13.52 -5.36
N ALA A 462 4.76 -12.52 -5.23
CA ALA A 462 5.08 -11.88 -3.96
C ALA A 462 3.90 -11.10 -3.36
N ARG A 463 2.87 -10.74 -4.15
CA ARG A 463 1.69 -10.00 -3.69
C ARG A 463 0.55 -10.88 -3.21
N TYR A 464 0.44 -12.10 -3.70
CA TYR A 464 -0.65 -13.02 -3.32
C TYR A 464 -0.75 -13.30 -1.82
N PRO A 465 0.34 -13.36 -1.03
CA PRO A 465 0.28 -13.44 0.44
C PRO A 465 -0.42 -12.27 1.12
N PHE A 466 -0.58 -11.13 0.45
CA PHE A 466 -1.19 -9.91 0.98
C PHE A 466 -2.63 -9.72 0.51
N ARG A 467 -3.34 -10.83 0.29
CA ARG A 467 -4.75 -10.90 -0.08
C ARG A 467 -5.47 -11.78 0.92
N TYR A 468 -6.37 -11.24 1.73
CA TYR A 468 -7.08 -12.02 2.75
C TYR A 468 -8.58 -12.13 2.46
N PRO A 469 -9.23 -13.23 2.89
CA PRO A 469 -10.66 -13.40 2.73
C PRO A 469 -11.42 -12.45 3.67
N ALA A 470 -12.47 -11.83 3.14
CA ALA A 470 -13.30 -10.86 3.83
C ALA A 470 -14.74 -10.90 3.31
N ILE A 471 -15.58 -10.01 3.84
CA ILE A 471 -16.92 -9.74 3.35
C ILE A 471 -16.95 -8.33 2.76
N ASP A 472 -17.59 -8.17 1.61
CA ASP A 472 -17.80 -6.86 1.00
C ASP A 472 -18.97 -6.10 1.66
N GLY A 473 -19.17 -4.84 1.29
CA GLY A 473 -20.22 -4.01 1.88
C GLY A 473 -21.67 -4.47 1.59
N ASP A 474 -21.85 -5.43 0.67
CA ASP A 474 -23.17 -6.03 0.38
C ASP A 474 -23.35 -7.40 1.05
N GLY A 475 -22.37 -7.84 1.86
CA GLY A 475 -22.44 -9.11 2.59
C GLY A 475 -21.91 -10.33 1.83
N TYR A 476 -21.26 -10.17 0.68
CA TYR A 476 -20.72 -11.29 -0.12
C TYR A 476 -19.24 -11.57 0.19
N ARG A 477 -18.83 -12.84 0.01
CA ARG A 477 -17.42 -13.24 0.12
C ARG A 477 -16.58 -12.49 -0.90
N CYS A 478 -15.40 -12.05 -0.47
CA CYS A 478 -14.40 -11.42 -1.32
C CYS A 478 -12.99 -11.67 -0.79
N MET A 479 -11.99 -11.29 -1.58
CA MET A 479 -10.61 -11.11 -1.14
C MET A 479 -10.29 -9.62 -1.09
N ARG A 480 -9.60 -9.16 -0.05
CA ARG A 480 -9.16 -7.76 0.11
C ARG A 480 -7.64 -7.66 0.12
N ALA A 481 -7.14 -6.54 -0.37
CA ALA A 481 -5.74 -6.18 -0.22
C ALA A 481 -5.40 -5.90 1.25
N GLU A 482 -4.24 -6.37 1.70
CA GLU A 482 -3.63 -5.96 2.98
C GLU A 482 -2.95 -4.61 2.84
N THR A 483 -3.47 -3.61 3.57
CA THR A 483 -3.07 -2.21 3.46
C THR A 483 -2.55 -1.61 4.77
N LEU A 484 -2.82 -2.22 5.92
CA LEU A 484 -2.47 -1.66 7.22
C LEU A 484 -0.97 -1.69 7.48
N VAL A 485 -0.29 -2.76 7.05
CA VAL A 485 1.19 -2.85 7.15
C VAL A 485 1.91 -2.23 5.94
N GLY A 486 1.16 -1.69 4.97
CA GLY A 486 1.67 -0.98 3.81
C GLY A 486 2.01 0.47 4.16
N TRP A 487 3.28 0.86 4.02
CA TRP A 487 3.77 2.14 4.51
C TRP A 487 3.03 3.35 3.91
N ARG A 488 2.64 3.28 2.63
CA ARG A 488 1.97 4.38 1.90
C ARG A 488 0.44 4.36 2.01
N ASP A 489 -0.11 3.32 2.65
CA ASP A 489 -1.48 2.88 2.36
C ASP A 489 -2.49 3.28 3.44
N GLY A 490 -2.17 4.29 4.26
CA GLY A 490 -3.00 4.72 5.39
C GLY A 490 -4.42 5.18 5.04
N ASN A 491 -4.74 5.43 3.76
CA ASN A 491 -6.07 5.81 3.28
C ASN A 491 -6.87 4.65 2.68
N HIS A 492 -6.36 3.42 2.77
CA HIS A 492 -6.91 2.26 2.07
C HIS A 492 -7.32 1.15 3.04
N TYR A 493 -7.74 1.47 4.27
CA TYR A 493 -8.33 0.49 5.18
C TYR A 493 -9.84 0.75 5.31
N PRO A 494 -10.72 -0.25 5.06
CA PRO A 494 -10.39 -1.58 4.52
C PRO A 494 -9.77 -1.50 3.12
N GLY A 495 -8.93 -2.49 2.80
CA GLY A 495 -8.35 -2.64 1.48
C GLY A 495 -9.40 -2.91 0.42
N ASP A 496 -9.14 -2.45 -0.81
CA ASP A 496 -10.02 -2.73 -1.95
C ASP A 496 -10.15 -4.22 -2.20
N ILE A 497 -11.27 -4.61 -2.81
CA ILE A 497 -11.49 -5.97 -3.27
C ILE A 497 -10.45 -6.29 -4.35
N MET A 498 -9.58 -7.26 -4.06
CA MET A 498 -8.40 -7.57 -4.86
C MET A 498 -8.03 -9.05 -4.74
N TYR A 499 -7.82 -9.69 -5.88
CA TYR A 499 -7.37 -11.08 -5.98
C TYR A 499 -5.93 -11.11 -6.49
N GLY A 500 -5.72 -10.86 -7.78
CA GLY A 500 -4.39 -10.69 -8.37
C GLY A 500 -4.04 -9.22 -8.54
N ASP A 501 -4.40 -8.69 -9.72
CA ASP A 501 -4.18 -7.30 -10.13
C ASP A 501 -5.03 -6.31 -9.33
N ARG A 502 -4.64 -5.02 -9.38
CA ARG A 502 -5.22 -3.97 -8.54
C ARG A 502 -6.63 -3.55 -8.97
N GLY A 503 -7.59 -4.43 -8.71
CA GLY A 503 -9.05 -4.28 -8.83
C GLY A 503 -9.50 -2.98 -9.49
N THR A 504 -9.83 -1.98 -8.67
CA THR A 504 -10.40 -0.70 -9.09
C THR A 504 -9.38 0.38 -9.49
N ALA A 505 -8.08 0.17 -9.29
CA ALA A 505 -7.03 1.17 -9.55
C ALA A 505 -7.02 1.65 -11.01
N TRP A 506 -6.79 2.95 -11.23
CA TRP A 506 -7.08 3.61 -12.51
C TRP A 506 -6.42 2.98 -13.75
N ASP A 507 -5.17 2.53 -13.68
CA ASP A 507 -4.41 1.97 -14.83
C ASP A 507 -4.44 0.45 -14.93
N SER A 508 -5.13 -0.20 -13.98
CA SER A 508 -5.22 -1.65 -13.87
C SER A 508 -6.57 -2.15 -14.36
N ASN A 509 -6.61 -3.36 -14.91
CA ASN A 509 -7.82 -4.18 -14.93
C ASN A 509 -7.59 -5.46 -14.08
N PRO A 510 -8.64 -6.09 -13.54
CA PRO A 510 -8.48 -7.15 -12.53
C PRO A 510 -7.91 -8.47 -13.05
N ILE A 511 -7.67 -8.60 -14.37
CA ILE A 511 -7.23 -9.85 -15.01
C ILE A 511 -6.01 -9.65 -15.94
N MET A 512 -5.39 -8.47 -15.91
CA MET A 512 -4.38 -8.08 -16.90
C MET A 512 -3.10 -8.91 -16.83
N THR A 513 -2.61 -9.25 -15.64
CA THR A 513 -1.41 -10.10 -15.49
C THR A 513 -1.69 -11.48 -16.07
N ALA A 514 -2.87 -12.04 -15.79
CA ALA A 514 -3.27 -13.35 -16.28
C ALA A 514 -3.32 -13.40 -17.81
N THR A 515 -3.97 -12.43 -18.46
CA THR A 515 -4.11 -12.43 -19.93
C THR A 515 -2.82 -12.05 -20.65
N LEU A 516 -2.02 -11.15 -20.08
CA LEU A 516 -0.77 -10.70 -20.68
C LEU A 516 0.33 -11.76 -20.62
N THR A 517 0.32 -12.61 -19.58
CA THR A 517 1.37 -13.62 -19.36
C THR A 517 0.93 -15.03 -19.72
N ALA A 518 -0.37 -15.33 -19.70
CA ALA A 518 -0.92 -16.68 -19.76
C ALA A 518 -0.32 -17.62 -18.69
N ASP A 519 0.11 -17.07 -17.55
CA ASP A 519 0.65 -17.87 -16.45
C ASP A 519 -0.46 -18.65 -15.72
N PRO A 520 -0.28 -19.96 -15.46
CA PRO A 520 -1.32 -20.78 -14.84
C PRO A 520 -1.78 -20.28 -13.46
N GLN A 521 -0.88 -19.76 -12.62
CA GLN A 521 -1.24 -19.26 -11.29
C GLN A 521 -2.00 -17.94 -11.40
N ALA A 522 -1.54 -17.02 -12.25
CA ALA A 522 -2.26 -15.78 -12.51
C ALA A 522 -3.67 -16.03 -13.07
N ILE A 523 -3.83 -16.99 -13.99
CA ILE A 523 -5.13 -17.42 -14.52
C ILE A 523 -6.01 -18.01 -13.41
N ALA A 524 -5.47 -18.88 -12.56
CA ALA A 524 -6.22 -19.49 -11.44
C ALA A 524 -6.79 -18.43 -10.50
N ILE A 525 -5.98 -17.44 -10.13
CA ILE A 525 -6.38 -16.34 -9.23
C ILE A 525 -7.39 -15.41 -9.90
N ALA A 526 -7.19 -15.09 -11.18
CA ALA A 526 -8.16 -14.31 -11.95
C ALA A 526 -9.52 -15.03 -12.05
N ARG A 527 -9.52 -16.35 -12.29
CA ARG A 527 -10.73 -17.17 -12.31
C ARG A 527 -11.41 -17.26 -10.95
N GLN A 528 -10.65 -17.34 -9.86
CA GLN A 528 -11.23 -17.26 -8.52
C GLN A 528 -12.10 -16.00 -8.35
N SER A 529 -11.67 -14.85 -8.88
CA SER A 529 -12.48 -13.62 -8.83
C SER A 529 -13.77 -13.68 -9.67
N VAL A 530 -13.79 -14.52 -10.72
CA VAL A 530 -14.97 -14.81 -11.55
C VAL A 530 -15.92 -15.74 -10.80
N ASP A 531 -15.38 -16.81 -10.21
CA ASP A 531 -16.12 -17.83 -9.46
C ASP A 531 -16.79 -17.22 -8.21
N ASP A 532 -16.10 -16.30 -7.54
CA ASP A 532 -16.65 -15.55 -6.40
C ASP A 532 -17.65 -14.44 -6.83
N GLY A 533 -17.82 -14.22 -8.14
CA GLY A 533 -18.70 -13.20 -8.73
C GLY A 533 -18.20 -11.76 -8.54
N GLN A 534 -17.03 -11.58 -7.93
CA GLN A 534 -16.51 -10.26 -7.55
C GLN A 534 -15.93 -9.46 -8.71
N ILE A 535 -15.45 -10.12 -9.76
CA ILE A 535 -14.93 -9.45 -10.96
C ILE A 535 -15.94 -8.46 -11.55
N TRP A 536 -17.23 -8.83 -11.58
CA TRP A 536 -18.30 -8.01 -12.16
C TRP A 536 -18.56 -6.77 -11.31
N ASN A 537 -18.54 -6.92 -9.99
CA ASN A 537 -18.67 -5.79 -9.07
C ASN A 537 -17.49 -4.83 -9.18
N ILE A 538 -16.25 -5.35 -9.23
CA ILE A 538 -15.04 -4.54 -9.45
C ILE A 538 -15.17 -3.73 -10.74
N LEU A 539 -15.53 -4.38 -11.85
CA LEU A 539 -15.69 -3.70 -13.15
C LEU A 539 -16.82 -2.67 -13.12
N ALA A 540 -17.97 -3.00 -12.50
CA ALA A 540 -19.09 -2.07 -12.35
C ALA A 540 -18.70 -0.81 -11.55
N ILE A 541 -17.90 -0.94 -10.49
CA ILE A 541 -17.36 0.18 -9.73
C ILE A 541 -16.43 1.03 -10.61
N LYS A 542 -15.46 0.41 -11.29
CA LYS A 542 -14.55 1.13 -12.21
C LYS A 542 -15.30 1.92 -13.26
N MET A 543 -16.34 1.36 -13.84
CA MET A 543 -17.13 2.03 -14.88
C MET A 543 -17.76 3.35 -14.43
N ARG A 544 -18.00 3.54 -13.11
CA ARG A 544 -18.51 4.82 -12.57
C ARG A 544 -17.48 5.94 -12.74
N GLU A 545 -16.19 5.62 -12.78
CA GLU A 545 -15.09 6.56 -12.95
C GLU A 545 -14.60 6.67 -14.40
N MET A 546 -15.31 6.09 -15.36
CA MET A 546 -14.88 6.04 -16.76
C MET A 546 -14.85 7.41 -17.47
N GLY A 547 -15.20 8.51 -16.78
CA GLY A 547 -14.84 9.87 -17.20
C GLY A 547 -13.32 10.09 -17.19
N ASN A 548 -12.61 9.48 -16.25
CA ASN A 548 -11.15 9.44 -16.23
C ASN A 548 -10.63 8.59 -17.39
N ILE A 549 -9.72 9.14 -18.20
CA ILE A 549 -9.17 8.42 -19.36
C ILE A 549 -8.43 7.15 -18.95
N ARG A 550 -7.76 7.15 -17.79
CA ARG A 550 -6.91 6.03 -17.36
C ARG A 550 -7.77 4.80 -17.12
N VAL A 551 -8.92 5.03 -16.48
CA VAL A 551 -9.98 4.03 -16.29
C VAL A 551 -10.54 3.57 -17.64
N ALA A 552 -10.91 4.51 -18.52
CA ALA A 552 -11.41 4.16 -19.85
C ALA A 552 -10.42 3.30 -20.65
N GLN A 553 -9.13 3.62 -20.61
CA GLN A 553 -8.09 2.81 -21.22
C GLN A 553 -8.00 1.43 -20.58
N SER A 554 -7.96 1.34 -19.25
CA SER A 554 -7.83 0.07 -18.54
C SER A 554 -8.95 -0.92 -18.88
N LEU A 555 -10.14 -0.41 -19.22
CA LEU A 555 -11.31 -1.20 -19.57
C LEU A 555 -11.39 -1.58 -21.06
N LEU A 556 -10.58 -0.98 -21.94
CA LEU A 556 -10.67 -1.15 -23.39
C LEU A 556 -10.49 -2.61 -23.83
N HIS A 557 -9.57 -3.34 -23.21
CA HIS A 557 -9.28 -4.73 -23.61
C HIS A 557 -10.06 -5.76 -22.78
N VAL A 558 -10.76 -5.35 -21.71
CA VAL A 558 -11.43 -6.26 -20.77
C VAL A 558 -12.39 -7.25 -21.45
N PRO A 559 -13.23 -6.88 -22.43
CA PRO A 559 -14.10 -7.86 -23.10
C PRO A 559 -13.34 -8.99 -23.81
N ASP A 560 -12.21 -8.66 -24.45
CA ASP A 560 -11.39 -9.64 -25.18
C ASP A 560 -10.48 -10.42 -24.23
N ASP A 561 -9.92 -9.74 -23.22
CA ASP A 561 -9.17 -10.33 -22.10
C ASP A 561 -10.00 -11.37 -21.35
N TYR A 562 -11.26 -11.06 -21.01
CA TYR A 562 -12.16 -12.01 -20.37
C TYR A 562 -12.40 -13.24 -21.25
N LYS A 563 -12.62 -13.04 -22.54
CA LYS A 563 -12.78 -14.16 -23.48
C LYS A 563 -11.53 -15.04 -23.51
N ALA A 564 -10.33 -14.45 -23.55
CA ALA A 564 -9.07 -15.18 -23.51
C ALA A 564 -8.89 -15.95 -22.20
N LEU A 565 -9.19 -15.33 -21.06
CA LEU A 565 -9.12 -15.96 -19.73
C LEU A 565 -10.00 -17.21 -19.63
N MET A 566 -11.23 -17.14 -20.15
CA MET A 566 -12.17 -18.27 -20.10
C MET A 566 -11.83 -19.38 -21.11
N LEU A 567 -11.06 -19.07 -22.17
CA LEU A 567 -10.57 -20.05 -23.14
C LEU A 567 -9.20 -20.66 -22.78
N GLY A 568 -8.49 -20.08 -21.80
CA GLY A 568 -7.18 -20.57 -21.36
C GLY A 568 -7.25 -21.95 -20.69
N ASP A 569 -6.07 -22.55 -20.46
CA ASP A 569 -5.93 -23.90 -19.90
C ASP A 569 -6.68 -24.08 -18.58
N ASN A 570 -7.12 -25.31 -18.29
CA ASN A 570 -7.75 -25.63 -17.01
C ASN A 570 -6.73 -25.49 -15.87
N THR A 571 -7.13 -24.80 -14.80
CA THR A 571 -6.27 -24.47 -13.66
C THR A 571 -6.79 -25.07 -12.34
N ALA A 572 -7.66 -26.09 -12.41
CA ALA A 572 -8.28 -26.70 -11.23
C ALA A 572 -7.26 -27.20 -10.18
N ASP A 573 -6.09 -27.69 -10.63
CA ASP A 573 -5.03 -28.20 -9.75
C ASP A 573 -3.98 -27.13 -9.37
N VAL A 574 -4.13 -25.90 -9.85
CA VAL A 574 -3.20 -24.81 -9.55
C VAL A 574 -3.61 -24.15 -8.23
N PRO A 575 -2.71 -24.03 -7.23
CA PRO A 575 -3.02 -23.41 -5.95
C PRO A 575 -3.54 -21.97 -6.13
N GLY A 576 -4.65 -21.66 -5.45
CA GLY A 576 -5.21 -20.31 -5.37
C GLY A 576 -4.43 -19.40 -4.41
N LEU A 577 -5.12 -18.39 -3.87
CA LEU A 577 -4.51 -17.42 -2.97
C LEU A 577 -4.08 -18.07 -1.62
N PRO A 578 -2.85 -17.84 -1.16
CA PRO A 578 -2.27 -18.54 -0.01
C PRO A 578 -2.92 -18.21 1.34
N MET A 579 -3.62 -17.07 1.45
CA MET A 579 -4.34 -16.71 2.68
C MET A 579 -5.83 -17.06 2.65
N ALA A 580 -6.32 -17.72 1.59
CA ALA A 580 -7.71 -18.17 1.48
C ALA A 580 -8.10 -19.10 2.65
N THR A 581 -9.40 -19.19 2.97
CA THR A 581 -9.90 -19.98 4.11
C THR A 581 -9.47 -21.45 4.05
N ASN A 582 -9.55 -22.04 2.87
CA ASN A 582 -9.21 -23.45 2.61
C ASN A 582 -7.73 -23.69 2.26
N ALA A 583 -6.89 -22.65 2.24
CA ALA A 583 -5.46 -22.81 2.01
C ALA A 583 -4.77 -23.44 3.24
N PRO A 584 -3.66 -24.20 3.05
CA PRO A 584 -2.85 -24.68 4.16
C PRO A 584 -2.22 -23.50 4.92
N ASP A 585 -1.68 -23.77 6.11
CA ASP A 585 -0.86 -22.78 6.83
C ASP A 585 0.33 -22.35 5.98
N TYR A 586 0.63 -21.05 6.03
CA TYR A 586 1.53 -20.42 5.09
C TYR A 586 2.30 -19.28 5.74
N LEU A 587 3.60 -19.20 5.45
CA LEU A 587 4.46 -18.10 5.86
C LEU A 587 5.13 -17.50 4.62
N PHE A 588 4.90 -16.21 4.43
CA PHE A 588 5.76 -15.36 3.60
C PHE A 588 6.48 -14.36 4.50
N ALA A 589 7.76 -14.17 4.25
CA ALA A 589 8.54 -13.10 4.85
C ALA A 589 9.48 -12.49 3.82
N ASP A 590 9.68 -11.18 3.95
CA ASP A 590 10.65 -10.42 3.18
C ASP A 590 11.58 -9.69 4.14
N GLU A 591 12.80 -10.20 4.25
CA GLU A 591 13.80 -9.71 5.19
C GLU A 591 14.46 -8.39 4.77
N GLU A 592 14.27 -7.95 3.52
CA GLU A 592 14.70 -6.63 3.06
C GLU A 592 13.67 -5.54 3.35
N ASP A 593 12.38 -5.92 3.28
CA ASP A 593 11.24 -5.05 3.58
C ASP A 593 10.74 -5.12 5.02
N GLY A 594 11.23 -6.07 5.81
CA GLY A 594 10.89 -6.25 7.21
C GLY A 594 9.45 -6.70 7.42
N VAL A 595 8.86 -7.41 6.45
CA VAL A 595 7.44 -7.78 6.48
C VAL A 595 7.21 -9.27 6.57
N VAL A 596 6.13 -9.63 7.25
CA VAL A 596 5.64 -11.00 7.42
C VAL A 596 4.16 -11.06 7.10
N ALA A 597 3.76 -12.10 6.38
CA ALA A 597 2.39 -12.50 6.14
C ALA A 597 2.26 -13.97 6.54
N LEU A 598 1.49 -14.24 7.61
CA LEU A 598 1.33 -15.56 8.19
C LEU A 598 -0.15 -15.95 8.19
N LYS A 599 -0.44 -17.15 7.70
CA LYS A 599 -1.70 -17.87 7.95
C LYS A 599 -1.44 -19.02 8.91
N HIS A 600 -2.23 -19.09 9.97
CA HIS A 600 -2.21 -20.18 10.95
C HIS A 600 -3.65 -20.52 11.34
N GLY A 601 -4.16 -21.64 10.82
CA GLY A 601 -5.58 -22.00 10.89
C GLY A 601 -6.46 -20.93 10.26
N ASP A 602 -7.41 -20.41 11.05
CA ASP A 602 -8.33 -19.35 10.63
C ASP A 602 -7.81 -17.93 10.91
N GLU A 603 -6.61 -17.80 11.47
CA GLU A 603 -5.99 -16.50 11.73
C GLU A 603 -5.07 -16.06 10.59
N ARG A 604 -5.01 -14.74 10.37
CA ARG A 604 -4.01 -14.10 9.53
C ARG A 604 -3.28 -13.05 10.33
N LEU A 605 -1.95 -13.05 10.25
CA LEU A 605 -1.08 -12.09 10.92
C LEU A 605 -0.17 -11.44 9.88
N TYR A 606 -0.32 -10.12 9.74
CA TYR A 606 0.56 -9.27 8.95
C TYR A 606 1.38 -8.39 9.89
N VAL A 607 2.68 -8.28 9.63
CA VAL A 607 3.60 -7.48 10.44
C VAL A 607 4.56 -6.70 9.55
N SER A 608 4.78 -5.42 9.85
CA SER A 608 5.94 -4.64 9.39
C SER A 608 6.81 -4.30 10.60
N LEU A 609 8.03 -4.85 10.66
CA LEU A 609 8.92 -4.85 11.84
C LEU A 609 9.70 -3.55 12.05
N TYR A 610 9.81 -2.70 11.03
CA TYR A 610 10.42 -1.36 11.12
C TYR A 610 9.47 -0.27 10.59
N TRP A 611 8.20 -0.37 10.98
CA TRP A 611 7.18 0.58 10.58
C TRP A 611 7.63 2.03 10.74
N ARG A 612 7.54 2.84 9.68
CA ARG A 612 7.80 4.27 9.83
C ARG A 612 9.28 4.71 9.87
N ALA A 613 10.24 3.78 9.96
CA ALA A 613 11.63 4.08 10.34
C ALA A 613 12.50 4.79 9.27
N ARG A 614 12.12 6.01 8.86
CA ARG A 614 12.77 6.77 7.75
C ARG A 614 13.97 7.61 8.16
N MET A 615 14.05 8.02 9.42
CA MET A 615 15.12 8.92 9.93
C MET A 615 16.11 8.22 10.87
N GLY A 616 15.74 7.08 11.43
CA GLY A 616 16.51 6.38 12.47
C GLY A 616 15.74 5.17 13.03
N ILE A 617 16.40 4.40 13.89
CA ILE A 617 15.86 3.18 14.50
C ILE A 617 14.81 3.55 15.56
N ASN A 618 13.54 3.54 15.17
CA ASN A 618 12.41 3.88 16.04
C ASN A 618 11.87 2.70 16.87
N ARG A 619 12.24 1.46 16.52
CA ARG A 619 11.78 0.20 17.15
C ARG A 619 10.26 -0.03 17.07
N LEU A 620 9.56 0.65 16.17
CA LEU A 620 8.12 0.48 16.00
C LEU A 620 7.83 -0.59 14.96
N CYS A 621 6.82 -1.40 15.24
CA CYS A 621 6.21 -2.30 14.26
C CYS A 621 4.72 -2.01 14.11
N LYS A 622 4.18 -2.34 12.94
CA LYS A 622 2.76 -2.29 12.60
C LYS A 622 2.24 -3.70 12.42
N ILE A 623 1.07 -3.98 12.98
CA ILE A 623 0.47 -5.31 12.99
C ILE A 623 -0.98 -5.22 12.55
N HIS A 624 -1.39 -6.15 11.70
CA HIS A 624 -2.79 -6.47 11.45
C HIS A 624 -3.02 -7.95 11.76
N HIS A 625 -3.77 -8.24 12.82
CA HIS A 625 -4.10 -9.60 13.25
C HIS A 625 -5.60 -9.84 13.11
N ILE A 626 -5.96 -10.68 12.14
CA ILE A 626 -7.33 -11.01 11.78
C ILE A 626 -7.69 -12.36 12.38
N THR A 627 -8.82 -12.41 13.09
CA THR A 627 -9.39 -13.63 13.64
C THR A 627 -10.85 -13.79 13.20
N PRO A 628 -11.47 -14.97 13.40
CA PRO A 628 -12.89 -15.17 13.09
C PRO A 628 -13.84 -14.17 13.77
N THR A 629 -13.52 -13.68 14.97
CA THR A 629 -14.45 -12.89 15.79
C THR A 629 -14.05 -11.43 15.99
N MET A 630 -12.81 -11.05 15.68
CA MET A 630 -12.30 -9.68 15.85
C MET A 630 -11.02 -9.43 15.05
N GLU A 631 -10.64 -8.16 14.93
CA GLU A 631 -9.37 -7.74 14.34
C GLU A 631 -8.56 -6.86 15.30
N ARG A 632 -7.23 -6.88 15.17
CA ARG A 632 -6.33 -5.98 15.91
C ARG A 632 -5.43 -5.25 14.94
N VAL A 633 -5.40 -3.94 15.09
CA VAL A 633 -4.52 -3.02 14.37
C VAL A 633 -3.62 -2.36 15.39
N ALA A 634 -2.33 -2.69 15.39
CA ALA A 634 -1.45 -2.28 16.48
C ALA A 634 -0.16 -1.63 15.99
N ASN A 635 0.21 -0.52 16.61
CA ASN A 635 1.57 -0.01 16.63
C ASN A 635 2.18 -0.41 17.98
N VAL A 636 3.25 -1.21 17.96
CA VAL A 636 3.93 -1.64 19.21
C VAL A 636 5.45 -1.63 19.05
N PHE A 637 6.16 -1.62 20.17
CA PHE A 637 7.61 -1.74 20.13
C PHE A 637 8.05 -3.20 19.95
N VAL A 638 9.04 -3.44 19.10
CA VAL A 638 9.72 -4.74 18.99
C VAL A 638 10.58 -5.03 20.23
N ASP A 639 10.88 -6.30 20.50
CA ASP A 639 11.56 -6.79 21.70
C ASP A 639 13.09 -6.68 21.62
N ASP A 640 13.64 -7.01 20.46
CA ASP A 640 15.08 -6.96 20.20
C ASP A 640 15.33 -6.34 18.83
N VAL A 641 16.29 -5.42 18.77
CA VAL A 641 16.76 -4.77 17.53
C VAL A 641 18.27 -4.70 17.59
N ARG A 642 18.93 -5.41 16.68
CA ARG A 642 20.40 -5.42 16.58
C ARG A 642 20.81 -4.75 15.28
N PHE A 643 21.69 -3.77 15.36
CA PHE A 643 22.16 -3.01 14.22
C PHE A 643 23.56 -2.47 14.48
N SER A 644 24.29 -2.18 13.40
CA SER A 644 25.56 -1.46 13.49
C SER A 644 25.27 0.04 13.58
N PRO A 645 25.70 0.77 14.63
CA PRO A 645 25.42 2.19 14.75
C PRO A 645 26.32 3.02 13.83
N SER A 646 25.80 4.13 13.32
CA SER A 646 26.58 5.14 12.60
C SER A 646 27.36 6.10 13.51
N GLY A 647 27.02 6.13 14.80
CA GLY A 647 27.46 7.17 15.74
C GLY A 647 26.64 8.47 15.68
N MET A 648 25.70 8.58 14.73
CA MET A 648 24.78 9.71 14.62
C MET A 648 23.43 9.42 15.29
N THR A 649 22.73 10.50 15.65
CA THR A 649 21.40 10.48 16.25
C THR A 649 20.50 11.48 15.54
N TYR A 650 19.22 11.14 15.38
CA TYR A 650 18.17 12.04 14.95
C TYR A 650 17.29 12.43 16.14
N THR A 651 17.03 13.72 16.32
CA THR A 651 16.10 14.22 17.34
C THR A 651 14.77 14.56 16.66
N ARG A 652 13.68 13.94 17.12
CA ARG A 652 12.34 14.22 16.58
C ARG A 652 11.99 15.69 16.80
N PRO A 653 11.63 16.43 15.73
CA PRO A 653 11.21 17.81 15.85
C PRO A 653 9.79 17.88 16.44
N ASP A 654 9.42 19.06 16.93
CA ASP A 654 8.06 19.32 17.40
C ASP A 654 7.14 19.58 16.21
N ARG A 655 6.76 18.49 15.52
CA ARG A 655 5.91 18.47 14.32
C ARG A 655 4.71 17.56 14.54
N ASN A 656 3.56 17.93 14.00
CA ASN A 656 2.29 17.23 14.24
C ASN A 656 1.55 16.82 12.96
N ASN A 657 1.97 17.33 11.79
CA ASN A 657 1.33 16.99 10.52
C ASN A 657 2.10 15.93 9.74
N MET A 658 3.29 16.28 9.24
CA MET A 658 4.20 15.41 8.50
C MET A 658 5.61 15.53 9.07
N GLU A 659 6.25 14.41 9.39
CA GLU A 659 7.60 14.42 9.97
C GLU A 659 8.65 15.02 9.00
N PHE A 660 8.48 14.81 7.69
CA PHE A 660 9.50 15.04 6.65
C PHE A 660 9.28 16.33 5.84
N VAL A 661 8.13 17.01 5.97
CA VAL A 661 7.78 18.20 5.17
C VAL A 661 7.59 19.43 6.07
N HIS A 662 8.69 20.15 6.30
CA HIS A 662 8.72 21.28 7.26
C HIS A 662 7.82 22.47 6.90
N TYR A 663 7.49 22.69 5.63
CA TYR A 663 6.64 23.80 5.20
C TYR A 663 5.13 23.49 5.29
N ARG A 664 4.75 22.29 5.74
CA ARG A 664 3.35 21.87 5.94
C ARG A 664 2.99 21.74 7.43
N GLU A 665 3.58 22.56 8.28
CA GLU A 665 3.16 22.72 9.68
C GLU A 665 1.87 23.53 9.76
N PHE A 666 0.77 22.82 9.58
CA PHE A 666 -0.58 23.38 9.44
C PHE A 666 -1.32 23.58 10.76
N TYR A 667 -0.74 23.16 11.89
CA TYR A 667 -1.38 23.24 13.21
C TYR A 667 -0.38 23.82 14.24
N PRO A 668 -0.10 25.14 14.21
CA PRO A 668 0.98 25.74 15.01
C PRO A 668 0.75 25.64 16.54
N ASP A 669 -0.51 25.59 16.97
CA ASP A 669 -0.88 25.50 18.40
C ASP A 669 -0.85 24.07 18.96
N VAL A 670 -0.58 23.07 18.11
CA VAL A 670 -0.54 21.67 18.51
C VAL A 670 0.91 21.23 18.73
N ARG A 671 1.22 20.74 19.92
CA ARG A 671 2.55 20.21 20.25
C ARG A 671 2.57 18.69 20.11
N SER A 672 3.68 18.15 19.63
CA SER A 672 3.92 16.71 19.53
C SER A 672 4.30 16.11 20.88
N ALA A 673 3.74 14.95 21.19
CA ALA A 673 4.09 14.19 22.39
C ALA A 673 5.46 13.48 22.25
N HIS A 674 6.01 13.42 21.03
CA HIS A 674 7.27 12.75 20.68
C HIS A 674 8.44 13.73 20.46
N ALA A 675 8.19 15.04 20.60
CA ALA A 675 9.21 16.07 20.41
C ALA A 675 10.40 15.84 21.36
N GLY A 676 11.62 15.87 20.80
CA GLY A 676 12.86 15.69 21.55
C GLY A 676 13.28 14.24 21.76
N GLU A 677 12.48 13.25 21.34
CA GLU A 677 12.91 11.85 21.36
C GLU A 677 14.11 11.64 20.43
N GLN A 678 15.11 10.89 20.91
CA GLN A 678 16.34 10.61 20.19
C GLN A 678 16.31 9.22 19.56
N LEU A 679 16.50 9.16 18.25
CA LEU A 679 16.60 7.93 17.47
C LEU A 679 18.05 7.69 17.04
N PRO A 680 18.67 6.56 17.41
CA PRO A 680 19.98 6.22 16.87
C PRO A 680 19.85 5.89 15.38
N ILE A 681 20.88 6.21 14.60
CA ILE A 681 20.91 5.99 13.16
C ILE A 681 21.79 4.78 12.85
N ALA A 682 21.28 3.83 12.07
CA ALA A 682 22.06 2.69 11.60
C ALA A 682 23.19 3.12 10.66
N LYS A 683 24.21 2.28 10.53
CA LYS A 683 25.37 2.55 9.69
C LYS A 683 24.93 2.76 8.23
N ILE A 684 25.23 3.94 7.71
CA ILE A 684 25.03 4.27 6.29
C ILE A 684 26.17 3.63 5.49
N PRO A 685 25.89 2.96 4.35
CA PRO A 685 26.94 2.43 3.49
C PRO A 685 27.93 3.51 3.03
N GLU A 686 29.18 3.11 2.81
CA GLU A 686 30.23 4.00 2.34
C GLU A 686 29.88 4.61 0.96
N GLY A 687 30.26 5.88 0.75
CA GLY A 687 29.99 6.61 -0.49
C GLY A 687 28.58 7.23 -0.59
N ILE A 688 27.68 6.94 0.35
CA ILE A 688 26.32 7.49 0.36
C ILE A 688 26.27 8.77 1.21
N SER A 689 25.86 9.88 0.58
CA SER A 689 25.66 11.15 1.28
C SER A 689 24.41 11.10 2.16
N PHE A 690 24.57 11.42 3.44
CA PHE A 690 23.48 11.41 4.41
C PHE A 690 23.71 12.46 5.51
N LYS A 691 22.62 13.08 5.98
CA LYS A 691 22.60 13.93 7.16
C LYS A 691 21.41 13.57 8.05
N PRO A 692 21.56 13.58 9.39
CA PRO A 692 20.44 13.37 10.30
C PRO A 692 19.24 14.27 9.97
N GLY A 693 18.05 13.67 9.90
CA GLY A 693 16.81 14.34 9.51
C GLY A 693 16.51 14.33 8.00
N GLN A 694 17.37 13.74 7.18
CA GLN A 694 17.06 13.39 5.79
C GLN A 694 16.47 11.98 5.72
N GLU A 695 15.44 11.79 4.90
CA GLU A 695 14.91 10.45 4.62
C GLU A 695 15.97 9.60 3.92
N ASN A 696 16.17 8.38 4.40
CA ASN A 696 17.12 7.47 3.78
C ASN A 696 16.72 6.00 4.02
N VAL A 697 16.83 5.17 2.98
CA VAL A 697 16.45 3.74 3.00
C VAL A 697 17.28 2.90 3.98
N TYR A 698 18.43 3.38 4.44
CA TYR A 698 19.32 2.68 5.36
C TYR A 698 19.20 3.15 6.81
N ALA A 699 18.75 4.39 7.07
CA ALA A 699 18.91 5.05 8.36
C ALA A 699 18.18 4.36 9.52
N GLY A 700 16.98 3.82 9.27
CA GLY A 700 16.17 3.12 10.28
C GLY A 700 16.03 1.62 10.09
N LYS A 701 16.92 1.00 9.31
CA LYS A 701 16.96 -0.46 9.13
C LYS A 701 18.01 -1.11 10.03
N ALA A 702 17.60 -2.19 10.69
CA ALA A 702 18.45 -3.00 11.55
C ALA A 702 18.80 -4.33 10.87
N ASP A 703 19.81 -5.00 11.42
CA ASP A 703 20.25 -6.31 10.95
C ASP A 703 19.37 -7.45 11.48
N TYR A 704 18.68 -7.23 12.61
CA TYR A 704 17.82 -8.22 13.23
C TYR A 704 16.67 -7.57 13.99
N TYR A 705 15.51 -8.22 13.93
CA TYR A 705 14.30 -7.86 14.67
C TYR A 705 13.71 -9.09 15.38
N ARG A 706 13.24 -8.89 16.62
CA ARG A 706 12.39 -9.84 17.33
C ARG A 706 11.09 -9.16 17.78
N LEU A 707 9.96 -9.82 17.55
CA LEU A 707 8.66 -9.40 18.07
C LEU A 707 7.97 -10.56 18.80
N ASP A 708 7.67 -10.35 20.07
CA ASP A 708 6.84 -11.23 20.89
C ASP A 708 5.41 -10.65 20.90
N TYR A 709 4.51 -11.29 20.16
CA TYR A 709 3.13 -10.83 19.97
C TYR A 709 2.13 -11.95 20.28
N GLY A 710 1.82 -12.06 21.58
CA GLY A 710 0.79 -12.99 22.06
C GLY A 710 1.20 -14.45 21.89
N PRO A 711 0.50 -15.24 21.05
CA PRO A 711 0.89 -16.62 20.80
C PRO A 711 2.09 -16.73 19.86
N TYR A 712 2.54 -15.66 19.20
CA TYR A 712 3.59 -15.69 18.21
C TYR A 712 4.89 -15.03 18.70
N ILE A 713 6.04 -15.60 18.34
CA ILE A 713 7.35 -14.95 18.40
C ILE A 713 7.93 -14.94 16.99
N LEU A 714 8.21 -13.76 16.46
CA LEU A 714 8.80 -13.56 15.15
C LEU A 714 10.27 -13.17 15.34
N CYS A 715 11.18 -13.88 14.67
CA CYS A 715 12.59 -13.54 14.60
C CYS A 715 12.99 -13.40 13.15
N MET A 716 13.51 -12.24 12.77
CA MET A 716 13.88 -11.92 11.39
C MET A 716 15.33 -11.46 11.34
N ASN A 717 16.16 -12.20 10.59
CA ASN A 717 17.52 -11.79 10.25
C ASN A 717 17.51 -11.06 8.91
N CYS A 718 17.63 -9.74 8.98
CA CYS A 718 17.72 -8.84 7.84
C CYS A 718 19.14 -8.70 7.30
N ALA A 719 20.15 -9.23 7.97
CA ALA A 719 21.52 -9.13 7.50
C ALA A 719 21.74 -9.95 6.21
N ALA A 720 22.60 -9.44 5.34
CA ALA A 720 22.90 -10.07 4.06
C ALA A 720 23.92 -11.22 4.16
N ASP A 721 24.77 -11.22 5.19
CA ASP A 721 26.00 -12.01 5.23
C ASP A 721 26.29 -12.68 6.59
N LYS A 722 25.60 -12.29 7.66
CA LYS A 722 25.83 -12.81 9.02
C LYS A 722 24.63 -13.57 9.59
N PRO A 723 24.84 -14.75 10.20
CA PRO A 723 23.79 -15.41 10.96
C PRO A 723 23.51 -14.71 12.30
N VAL A 724 22.38 -15.01 12.91
CA VAL A 724 21.99 -14.45 14.22
C VAL A 724 21.49 -15.56 15.14
N ASP A 725 22.06 -15.66 16.33
CA ASP A 725 21.55 -16.55 17.36
C ASP A 725 20.28 -15.98 18.01
N VAL A 726 19.24 -16.80 18.07
CA VAL A 726 17.95 -16.46 18.66
C VAL A 726 17.66 -17.32 19.90
N SER A 727 17.26 -16.65 20.98
CA SER A 727 16.88 -17.30 22.24
C SER A 727 15.35 -17.39 22.33
N ILE A 728 14.83 -18.61 22.49
CA ILE A 728 13.39 -18.86 22.47
C ILE A 728 12.91 -19.21 23.89
N PRO A 729 11.87 -18.52 24.40
CA PRO A 729 11.28 -18.85 25.70
C PRO A 729 10.77 -20.30 25.75
N LYS A 730 10.86 -20.91 26.95
CA LYS A 730 10.24 -22.23 27.19
C LYS A 730 8.74 -22.18 26.88
N GLY A 731 8.22 -23.20 26.22
CA GLY A 731 6.80 -23.30 25.87
C GLY A 731 6.45 -22.79 24.46
N TYR A 732 7.43 -22.37 23.66
CA TYR A 732 7.24 -22.06 22.24
C TYR A 732 7.86 -23.14 21.36
N ILE A 733 7.25 -23.43 20.21
CA ILE A 733 7.75 -24.36 19.18
C ILE A 733 7.83 -23.67 17.82
N PRO A 734 8.77 -24.07 16.95
CA PRO A 734 8.79 -23.58 15.57
C PRO A 734 7.44 -23.86 14.89
N LEU A 735 6.84 -22.82 14.32
CA LEU A 735 5.63 -22.92 13.50
C LEU A 735 6.01 -22.99 12.01
N ALA A 736 6.81 -22.03 11.54
CA ALA A 736 7.22 -21.93 10.15
C ALA A 736 8.54 -21.16 10.01
N THR A 737 9.27 -21.37 8.91
CA THR A 737 10.51 -20.65 8.60
C THR A 737 10.70 -20.44 7.10
N THR A 738 11.38 -19.36 6.72
CA THR A 738 11.85 -19.11 5.35
C THR A 738 13.27 -19.62 5.09
N ALA A 739 13.94 -20.16 6.11
CA ALA A 739 15.28 -20.72 5.98
C ALA A 739 15.27 -22.00 5.12
N GLN A 740 16.12 -22.04 4.10
CA GLN A 740 16.22 -23.18 3.19
C GLN A 740 16.88 -24.41 3.83
N GLN A 741 17.72 -24.23 4.88
CA GLN A 741 18.37 -25.29 5.65
C GLN A 741 18.64 -24.83 7.11
N GLY A 742 18.64 -25.76 8.07
CA GLY A 742 19.48 -25.62 9.28
C GLY A 742 18.88 -25.04 10.57
N LEU A 743 17.62 -25.32 10.93
CA LEU A 743 17.21 -25.18 12.34
C LEU A 743 17.75 -26.36 13.15
N THR A 744 18.96 -26.25 13.70
CA THR A 744 19.53 -27.33 14.52
C THR A 744 18.83 -27.43 15.87
N ALA A 745 18.57 -28.67 16.31
CA ALA A 745 17.79 -29.00 17.51
C ALA A 745 18.39 -28.54 18.86
N ALA A 746 19.57 -27.91 18.86
CA ALA A 746 20.28 -27.50 20.08
C ALA A 746 20.63 -25.99 20.14
N GLY A 747 20.26 -25.20 19.13
CA GLY A 747 20.53 -23.77 19.06
C GLY A 747 19.90 -23.21 17.79
N HIS A 748 19.06 -22.17 17.92
CA HIS A 748 18.39 -21.56 16.79
C HIS A 748 19.29 -20.44 16.24
N THR A 749 20.29 -20.82 15.45
CA THR A 749 21.05 -19.87 14.63
C THR A 749 20.27 -19.62 13.35
N LEU A 750 19.84 -18.38 13.14
CA LEU A 750 19.04 -17.96 11.99
C LEU A 750 19.98 -17.50 10.86
N PRO A 751 20.00 -18.17 9.69
CA PRO A 751 20.84 -17.76 8.57
C PRO A 751 20.60 -16.30 8.11
N PRO A 752 21.54 -15.68 7.37
CA PRO A 752 21.29 -14.40 6.70
C PRO A 752 20.01 -14.45 5.86
N ARG A 753 19.27 -13.34 5.79
CA ARG A 753 18.01 -13.22 5.02
C ARG A 753 17.02 -14.35 5.28
N SER A 754 16.77 -14.63 6.55
CA SER A 754 15.78 -15.63 6.92
C SER A 754 14.95 -15.22 8.14
N THR A 755 13.76 -15.81 8.22
CA THR A 755 12.75 -15.56 9.23
C THR A 755 12.28 -16.88 9.83
N ILE A 756 12.01 -16.88 11.12
CA ILE A 756 11.34 -17.97 11.82
C ILE A 756 10.21 -17.41 12.67
N VAL A 757 9.08 -18.10 12.65
CA VAL A 757 7.94 -17.84 13.54
C VAL A 757 7.81 -19.02 14.48
N PHE A 758 7.70 -18.73 15.77
CA PHE A 758 7.35 -19.69 16.80
C PHE A 758 5.93 -19.44 17.28
N VAL A 759 5.27 -20.51 17.69
CA VAL A 759 3.94 -20.46 18.32
C VAL A 759 4.01 -21.05 19.73
N LYS A 760 3.20 -20.50 20.63
CA LYS A 760 3.04 -21.03 21.99
C LYS A 760 2.38 -22.42 21.94
N ARG A 761 2.94 -23.38 22.68
CA ARG A 761 2.39 -24.74 22.86
C ARG A 761 1.04 -24.75 23.54
#